data_AF-A0A9J7ESZ6-F1
#
_entry.id   AF-A0A9J7ESZ6-F1
#
_cell.length_a   1.000
_cell.length_b   1.000
_cell.length_c   1.000
_cell.angle_alpha   90.00
_cell.angle_beta   90.00
_cell.angle_gamma   90.00
#
_symmetry.space_group_name_H-M   'P 1'
#
loop_
_entity.id
_entity.type
_entity.pdbx_description
1 polymer ?
#
loop_
_entity_poly.entity_id
_entity_poly.type
_entity_poly.pdbx_seq_one_letter_code
_entity_poly.pdbx_strand_id
1 'polypeptide(L)'
;MNLLPKSHKEFSDKDYWNKFFKKRGNKAFEWYGEYLELCGQLHKYIKQKDSILITGCGNSSLSADLYDVGYQNITNIDVSEVVIKQMNSINSHRTNMKFLCMDALNTIFSDEQFNVVLDKGTLDALMPDDSDETKQTIDKYFSEIKRVLKLGGRFVCISLLQSHILSKLLDSFCDKSWMFRVVRCHEAEERNAENNDGPTLPVFVVIATKFKAMPQLILEVCMAGDKMQRLQTPEELKTYVKTAQDTAFVTNGLAKTSLDEDNEVSLDLMQPGEDTPRYTLYVVDQKKTQAINKYAVFIVPQGRESEWLFGTPAGRRQLQDSARFGRLVVAVLRRGHKFESLDAVKEELAHAAKMLIPYGLTGQIPFLSLGSDVGRRVKIFEGHSEFSGDFVVEDVDVEGATHRRLVFLDNQFLVQSEAKLKSVKRKNKTKLVVDFGHISLYHSFMCVGVQLAKTVSTNVAVLGLGGGSLCMFLRKCYDDLKVTAVDLDPAMLEVAKDHFELQTDDRLEVQIKDGLDFLKDEVKKGNHYEAVMFDMDSKDRTVGLSCPPKQFLDNQVLDDVKTILTKDGHFILNLVCRDVDLQQSIMDILKRHFKHLTSVKLYEEVNEIVLATNSNKMYNTDDFEKAVKELNACARQKKLVDIRCVDLKDFLQSVTVIS
;
A
#
# COMPACT_ATOMS: atom_id res chain seq x y z
N MET A 1 5.07 -42.68 1.73
CA MET A 1 4.96 -42.65 3.21
C MET A 1 5.70 -41.43 3.71
N ASN A 2 5.04 -40.53 4.43
CA ASN A 2 5.66 -39.31 4.95
C ASN A 2 6.71 -39.70 6.00
N LEU A 3 7.99 -39.54 5.66
CA LEU A 3 9.13 -39.85 6.52
C LEU A 3 9.49 -38.70 7.46
N LEU A 4 8.89 -37.52 7.28
CA LEU A 4 9.19 -36.31 8.05
C LEU A 4 8.66 -36.38 9.49
N PRO A 5 9.26 -35.62 10.43
CA PRO A 5 8.83 -35.59 11.82
C PRO A 5 7.37 -35.11 11.92
N LYS A 6 6.61 -35.71 12.83
CA LYS A 6 5.18 -35.38 13.05
C LYS A 6 4.96 -34.40 14.20
N SER A 7 5.98 -34.18 15.02
CA SER A 7 5.94 -33.22 16.13
C SER A 7 7.29 -32.56 16.32
N HIS A 8 7.28 -31.37 16.92
CA HIS A 8 8.48 -30.58 17.20
C HIS A 8 9.49 -31.34 18.10
N LYS A 9 9.02 -32.22 18.99
CA LYS A 9 9.88 -33.05 19.86
C LYS A 9 10.69 -34.11 19.10
N GLU A 10 10.20 -34.57 17.95
CA GLU A 10 10.90 -35.59 17.16
C GLU A 10 12.13 -35.04 16.44
N PHE A 11 12.21 -33.71 16.21
CA PHE A 11 13.37 -33.07 15.57
C PHE A 11 14.64 -33.12 16.44
N SER A 12 14.50 -33.12 17.76
CA SER A 12 15.62 -33.16 18.71
C SER A 12 15.99 -34.58 19.17
N ASP A 13 15.30 -35.62 18.70
CA ASP A 13 15.48 -37.00 19.16
C ASP A 13 16.46 -37.80 18.29
N LYS A 14 17.57 -38.25 18.89
CA LYS A 14 18.58 -39.11 18.24
C LYS A 14 17.97 -40.40 17.67
N ASP A 15 17.04 -41.03 18.39
CA ASP A 15 16.46 -42.31 17.96
C ASP A 15 15.51 -42.15 16.78
N TYR A 16 14.82 -41.01 16.69
CA TYR A 16 14.06 -40.63 15.52
C TYR A 16 14.96 -40.56 14.28
N TRP A 17 16.06 -39.82 14.35
CA TRP A 17 16.99 -39.67 13.21
C TRP A 17 17.65 -40.99 12.80
N ASN A 18 18.04 -41.82 13.76
CA ASN A 18 18.53 -43.17 13.47
C ASN A 18 17.51 -44.01 12.67
N LYS A 19 16.23 -43.94 13.03
CA LYS A 19 15.14 -44.63 12.28
C LYS A 19 14.91 -43.99 10.90
N PHE A 20 14.97 -42.67 10.80
CA PHE A 20 14.83 -41.93 9.55
C PHE A 20 15.91 -42.36 8.54
N PHE A 21 17.19 -42.26 8.90
CA PHE A 21 18.30 -42.60 8.00
C PHE A 21 18.37 -44.08 7.65
N LYS A 22 17.98 -44.97 8.58
CA LYS A 22 17.86 -46.41 8.29
C LYS A 22 16.78 -46.70 7.25
N LYS A 23 15.63 -46.00 7.31
CA LYS A 23 14.51 -46.18 6.36
C LYS A 23 14.79 -45.55 5.00
N ARG A 24 15.50 -44.41 4.96
CA ARG A 24 15.77 -43.67 3.71
C ARG A 24 16.90 -44.29 2.89
N GLY A 25 17.89 -44.94 3.53
CA GLY A 25 19.04 -45.53 2.84
C GLY A 25 20.00 -44.47 2.29
N ASN A 26 20.62 -44.73 1.14
CA ASN A 26 21.71 -43.90 0.60
C ASN A 26 21.26 -42.67 -0.20
N LYS A 27 19.94 -42.39 -0.30
CA LYS A 27 19.45 -41.20 -1.00
C LYS A 27 19.59 -39.97 -0.12
N ALA A 28 20.33 -38.96 -0.59
CA ALA A 28 20.49 -37.68 0.10
C ALA A 28 19.13 -37.05 0.45
N PHE A 29 19.13 -36.28 1.53
CA PHE A 29 18.00 -35.45 1.94
C PHE A 29 18.52 -34.06 2.29
N GLU A 30 17.98 -33.05 1.62
CA GLU A 30 18.45 -31.67 1.76
C GLU A 30 17.41 -30.83 2.47
N TRP A 31 17.82 -30.23 3.60
CA TRP A 31 17.09 -29.14 4.22
C TRP A 31 17.55 -27.80 3.63
N TYR A 32 16.60 -26.92 3.31
CA TYR A 32 16.84 -25.50 2.97
C TYR A 32 17.72 -25.23 1.73
N GLY A 33 17.74 -26.17 0.78
CA GLY A 33 18.49 -26.05 -0.48
C GLY A 33 19.69 -26.99 -0.59
N GLU A 34 20.10 -27.26 -1.83
CA GLU A 34 21.30 -28.04 -2.15
C GLU A 34 22.49 -27.09 -2.34
N TYR A 35 23.65 -27.63 -2.71
CA TYR A 35 24.84 -26.82 -2.92
C TYR A 35 24.65 -25.73 -3.98
N LEU A 36 23.99 -26.04 -5.10
CA LEU A 36 23.85 -25.11 -6.22
C LEU A 36 23.11 -23.83 -5.83
N GLU A 37 22.06 -23.94 -5.02
CA GLU A 37 21.25 -22.81 -4.57
C GLU A 37 21.91 -22.00 -3.44
N LEU A 38 22.95 -22.55 -2.79
CA LEU A 38 23.60 -21.92 -1.63
C LEU A 38 25.02 -21.44 -1.94
N CYS A 39 25.66 -21.97 -2.99
CA CYS A 39 27.06 -21.74 -3.31
C CYS A 39 27.40 -20.25 -3.51
N GLY A 40 26.49 -19.47 -4.09
CA GLY A 40 26.67 -18.03 -4.32
C GLY A 40 26.90 -17.27 -3.01
N GLN A 41 26.26 -17.67 -1.92
CA GLN A 41 26.47 -17.10 -0.60
C GLN A 41 27.64 -17.77 0.13
N LEU A 42 27.73 -19.11 0.10
CA LEU A 42 28.79 -19.84 0.81
C LEU A 42 30.19 -19.42 0.34
N HIS A 43 30.40 -19.24 -0.96
CA HIS A 43 31.70 -18.84 -1.52
C HIS A 43 32.13 -17.41 -1.13
N LYS A 44 31.18 -16.53 -0.75
CA LYS A 44 31.50 -15.18 -0.24
C LYS A 44 32.10 -15.22 1.16
N TYR A 45 31.79 -16.26 1.95
CA TYR A 45 32.13 -16.33 3.38
C TYR A 45 33.08 -17.46 3.75
N ILE A 46 33.22 -18.48 2.91
CA ILE A 46 34.09 -19.63 3.13
C ILE A 46 35.19 -19.60 2.07
N LYS A 47 36.44 -19.79 2.48
CA LYS A 47 37.60 -19.89 1.57
C LYS A 47 38.04 -21.35 1.45
N GLN A 48 38.55 -21.75 0.29
CA GLN A 48 39.02 -23.14 0.06
C GLN A 48 40.07 -23.63 1.08
N LYS A 49 40.86 -22.70 1.65
CA LYS A 49 41.88 -23.00 2.66
C LYS A 49 41.36 -23.05 4.10
N ASP A 50 40.11 -22.68 4.34
CA ASP A 50 39.55 -22.63 5.68
C ASP A 50 39.40 -24.04 6.25
N SER A 51 39.65 -24.21 7.56
CA SER A 51 39.19 -25.40 8.28
C SER A 51 37.70 -25.25 8.60
N ILE A 52 36.88 -26.17 8.10
CA ILE A 52 35.41 -26.10 8.17
C ILE A 52 34.90 -27.21 9.08
N LEU A 53 34.09 -26.84 10.07
CA LEU A 53 33.29 -27.77 10.87
C LEU A 53 31.83 -27.69 10.41
N ILE A 54 31.26 -28.81 9.96
CA ILE A 54 29.83 -28.91 9.63
C ILE A 54 29.12 -29.63 10.79
N THR A 55 28.18 -28.95 11.43
CA THR A 55 27.39 -29.48 12.55
C THR A 55 26.09 -30.10 12.06
N GLY A 56 25.75 -31.28 12.60
CA GLY A 56 24.59 -32.08 12.21
C GLY A 56 24.53 -32.31 10.70
N CYS A 57 25.57 -32.94 10.15
CA CYS A 57 25.72 -33.10 8.71
C CYS A 57 24.61 -33.94 8.05
N GLY A 58 23.92 -34.78 8.82
CA GLY A 58 22.93 -35.72 8.30
C GLY A 58 23.51 -36.55 7.14
N ASN A 59 22.67 -36.80 6.14
CA ASN A 59 23.06 -37.42 4.88
C ASN A 59 23.09 -36.43 3.70
N SER A 60 23.34 -35.14 4.00
CA SER A 60 23.41 -34.07 3.00
C SER A 60 24.63 -34.22 2.08
N SER A 61 24.48 -33.93 0.79
CA SER A 61 25.57 -33.86 -0.18
C SER A 61 26.40 -32.58 -0.06
N LEU A 62 25.93 -31.55 0.65
CA LEU A 62 26.56 -30.22 0.70
C LEU A 62 28.07 -30.29 1.03
N SER A 63 28.46 -31.14 1.99
CA SER A 63 29.86 -31.31 2.39
C SER A 63 30.71 -31.95 1.27
N ALA A 64 30.14 -32.90 0.53
CA ALA A 64 30.77 -33.56 -0.60
C ALA A 64 30.91 -32.61 -1.79
N ASP A 65 29.86 -31.84 -2.09
CA ASP A 65 29.87 -30.88 -3.19
C ASP A 65 30.89 -29.76 -2.94
N LEU A 66 30.95 -29.24 -1.70
CA LEU A 66 32.01 -28.31 -1.28
C LEU A 66 33.42 -28.92 -1.42
N TYR A 67 33.59 -30.18 -1.01
CA TYR A 67 34.88 -30.85 -1.16
C TYR A 67 35.33 -30.92 -2.63
N ASP A 68 34.42 -31.29 -3.51
CA ASP A 68 34.69 -31.52 -4.93
C ASP A 68 35.03 -30.23 -5.69
N VAL A 69 34.55 -29.08 -5.22
CA VAL A 69 34.92 -27.75 -5.75
C VAL A 69 36.15 -27.12 -5.05
N GLY A 70 36.82 -27.88 -4.16
CA GLY A 70 38.15 -27.55 -3.64
C GLY A 70 38.24 -27.23 -2.15
N TYR A 71 37.16 -27.29 -1.38
CA TYR A 71 37.19 -27.07 0.07
C TYR A 71 37.56 -28.38 0.78
N GLN A 72 38.85 -28.71 0.84
CA GLN A 72 39.27 -30.05 1.22
C GLN A 72 39.38 -30.30 2.74
N ASN A 73 39.43 -29.25 3.58
CA ASN A 73 39.60 -29.38 5.03
C ASN A 73 38.25 -29.32 5.77
N ILE A 74 37.43 -30.35 5.57
CA ILE A 74 36.06 -30.43 6.11
C ILE A 74 35.98 -31.52 7.19
N THR A 75 35.47 -31.16 8.36
CA THR A 75 35.09 -32.09 9.43
C THR A 75 33.58 -32.02 9.63
N ASN A 76 32.90 -33.14 9.46
CA ASN A 76 31.47 -33.29 9.65
C ASN A 76 31.18 -34.00 10.95
N ILE A 77 30.19 -33.53 11.71
CA ILE A 77 29.70 -34.19 12.92
C ILE A 77 28.20 -34.41 12.89
N ASP A 78 27.75 -35.51 13.51
CA ASP A 78 26.33 -35.81 13.73
C ASP A 78 26.17 -36.74 14.95
N VAL A 79 25.05 -36.65 15.65
CA VAL A 79 24.74 -37.54 16.80
C VAL A 79 24.34 -38.95 16.36
N SER A 80 23.96 -39.13 15.09
CA SER A 80 23.52 -40.41 14.53
C SER A 80 24.70 -41.25 14.04
N GLU A 81 25.00 -42.32 14.78
CA GLU A 81 25.99 -43.32 14.35
C GLU A 81 25.64 -43.98 13.01
N VAL A 82 24.34 -44.09 12.70
CA VAL A 82 23.85 -44.66 11.45
C VAL A 82 24.27 -43.79 10.27
N VAL A 83 24.02 -42.48 10.35
CA VAL A 83 24.34 -41.56 9.26
C VAL A 83 25.85 -41.38 9.10
N ILE A 84 26.60 -41.34 10.19
CA ILE A 84 28.06 -41.25 10.14
C ILE A 84 28.68 -42.48 9.46
N LYS A 85 28.19 -43.69 9.73
CA LYS A 85 28.64 -44.90 9.03
C LYS A 85 28.30 -44.84 7.53
N GLN A 86 27.10 -44.38 7.18
CA GLN A 86 26.69 -44.20 5.79
C GLN A 86 27.60 -43.19 5.07
N MET A 87 27.81 -42.02 5.66
CA MET A 87 28.59 -40.95 5.07
C MET A 87 30.07 -41.28 4.93
N ASN A 88 30.67 -41.98 5.90
CA ASN A 88 32.04 -42.50 5.76
C ASN A 88 32.17 -43.49 4.59
N SER A 89 31.16 -44.34 4.36
CA SER A 89 31.16 -45.28 3.23
C SER A 89 31.06 -44.55 1.88
N ILE A 90 30.06 -43.66 1.76
CA ILE A 90 29.78 -42.89 0.53
C ILE A 90 30.96 -41.98 0.15
N ASN A 91 31.63 -41.40 1.15
CA ASN A 91 32.70 -40.42 0.96
C ASN A 91 34.12 -41.00 1.15
N SER A 92 34.27 -42.33 1.13
CA SER A 92 35.56 -43.01 1.39
C SER A 92 36.72 -42.59 0.48
N HIS A 93 36.42 -42.07 -0.72
CA HIS A 93 37.41 -41.55 -1.66
C HIS A 93 37.85 -40.09 -1.37
N ARG A 94 37.13 -39.35 -0.52
CA ARG A 94 37.44 -37.96 -0.14
C ARG A 94 38.31 -37.94 1.12
N THR A 95 39.57 -38.32 0.94
CA THR A 95 40.51 -38.66 2.03
C THR A 95 40.77 -37.57 3.08
N ASN A 96 40.60 -36.28 2.73
CA ASN A 96 40.78 -35.17 3.66
C ASN A 96 39.49 -34.77 4.41
N MET A 97 38.34 -35.36 4.05
CA MET A 97 37.06 -35.10 4.71
C MET A 97 36.79 -36.13 5.82
N LYS A 98 36.37 -35.65 6.98
CA LYS A 98 36.12 -36.49 8.17
C LYS A 98 34.64 -36.52 8.53
N PHE A 99 34.14 -37.66 8.98
CA PHE A 99 32.79 -37.81 9.55
C PHE A 99 32.89 -38.47 10.93
N LEU A 100 32.51 -37.74 11.98
CA LEU A 100 32.64 -38.16 13.37
C LEU A 100 31.27 -38.21 14.04
N CYS A 101 30.97 -39.30 14.76
CA CYS A 101 29.79 -39.35 15.62
C CYS A 101 30.07 -38.52 16.86
N MET A 102 29.40 -37.38 17.00
CA MET A 102 29.69 -36.40 18.06
C MET A 102 28.48 -35.52 18.34
N ASP A 103 28.29 -35.18 19.61
CA ASP A 103 27.31 -34.20 20.05
C ASP A 103 27.87 -32.78 19.89
N ALA A 104 27.16 -31.94 19.13
CA ALA A 104 27.57 -30.56 18.88
C ALA A 104 27.47 -29.66 20.14
N LEU A 105 26.78 -30.11 21.19
CA LEU A 105 26.69 -29.42 22.48
C LEU A 105 27.95 -29.57 23.33
N ASN A 106 28.83 -30.52 22.99
CA ASN A 106 30.07 -30.80 23.71
C ASN A 106 31.08 -31.50 22.80
N THR A 107 31.88 -30.71 22.10
CA THR A 107 32.84 -31.22 21.10
C THR A 107 34.22 -31.45 21.71
N ILE A 108 34.96 -32.42 21.19
CA ILE A 108 36.32 -32.75 21.64
C ILE A 108 37.41 -31.84 21.03
N PHE A 109 37.00 -30.88 20.20
CA PHE A 109 37.91 -30.02 19.46
C PHE A 109 38.58 -29.00 20.36
N SER A 110 39.78 -28.57 19.98
CA SER A 110 40.49 -27.52 20.70
C SER A 110 39.84 -26.15 20.46
N ASP A 111 40.06 -25.23 21.39
CA ASP A 111 39.67 -23.84 21.23
C ASP A 111 40.32 -23.26 19.96
N GLU A 112 39.57 -22.40 19.25
CA GLU A 112 40.05 -21.71 18.06
C GLU A 112 40.63 -22.64 16.97
N GLN A 113 40.08 -23.84 16.82
CA GLN A 113 40.51 -24.82 15.81
C GLN A 113 39.98 -24.50 14.40
N PHE A 114 38.76 -23.98 14.28
CA PHE A 114 38.06 -23.83 13.00
C PHE A 114 38.00 -22.39 12.50
N ASN A 115 38.11 -22.22 11.19
CA ASN A 115 37.89 -20.96 10.50
C ASN A 115 36.39 -20.74 10.24
N VAL A 116 35.65 -21.81 9.97
CA VAL A 116 34.21 -21.76 9.71
C VAL A 116 33.51 -22.87 10.48
N VAL A 117 32.38 -22.53 11.11
CA VAL A 117 31.37 -23.50 11.53
C VAL A 117 30.15 -23.29 10.63
N LEU A 118 29.73 -24.33 9.93
CA LEU A 118 28.60 -24.32 9.01
C LEU A 118 27.48 -25.20 9.57
N ASP A 119 26.31 -24.58 9.77
CA ASP A 119 25.08 -25.23 10.22
C ASP A 119 24.03 -25.12 9.11
N LYS A 120 23.38 -26.22 8.79
CA LYS A 120 22.23 -26.25 7.88
C LYS A 120 21.09 -27.04 8.52
N GLY A 121 20.19 -26.32 9.19
CA GLY A 121 19.03 -26.87 9.87
C GLY A 121 19.28 -27.65 11.16
N THR A 122 20.52 -27.66 11.66
CA THR A 122 20.81 -28.27 12.97
C THR A 122 20.32 -27.36 14.09
N LEU A 123 20.51 -26.05 13.96
CA LEU A 123 19.94 -25.08 14.90
C LEU A 123 18.41 -25.17 14.96
N ASP A 124 17.73 -25.27 13.81
CA ASP A 124 16.27 -25.42 13.74
C ASP A 124 15.80 -26.72 14.43
N ALA A 125 16.56 -27.81 14.27
CA ALA A 125 16.25 -29.09 14.90
C ALA A 125 16.47 -29.08 16.42
N LEU A 126 17.50 -28.36 16.90
CA LEU A 126 17.80 -28.20 18.32
C LEU A 126 16.91 -27.16 19.01
N MET A 127 16.30 -26.25 18.25
CA MET A 127 15.46 -25.16 18.77
C MET A 127 14.00 -25.23 18.26
N PRO A 128 13.28 -26.33 18.55
CA PRO A 128 11.89 -26.52 18.09
C PRO A 128 10.89 -25.52 18.69
N ASP A 129 11.21 -24.96 19.86
CA ASP A 129 10.39 -24.03 20.62
C ASP A 129 11.25 -23.00 21.38
N ASP A 130 10.59 -22.12 22.13
CA ASP A 130 11.21 -21.07 22.95
C ASP A 130 11.17 -21.37 24.45
N SER A 131 11.03 -22.64 24.83
CA SER A 131 11.09 -23.07 26.25
C SER A 131 12.47 -22.81 26.86
N ASP A 132 12.52 -22.66 28.18
CA ASP A 132 13.77 -22.38 28.88
C ASP A 132 14.76 -23.56 28.82
N GLU A 133 14.26 -24.81 28.77
CA GLU A 133 15.12 -25.98 28.57
C GLU A 133 15.78 -25.98 27.19
N THR A 134 15.03 -25.65 26.14
CA THR A 134 15.55 -25.48 24.79
C THR A 134 16.58 -24.36 24.74
N LYS A 135 16.31 -23.19 25.35
CA LYS A 135 17.26 -22.07 25.39
C LYS A 135 18.59 -22.46 26.05
N GLN A 136 18.57 -23.20 27.16
CA GLN A 136 19.77 -23.68 27.84
C GLN A 136 20.58 -24.66 26.97
N THR A 137 19.88 -25.49 26.18
CA THR A 137 20.52 -26.40 25.22
C THR A 137 21.24 -25.60 24.13
N ILE A 138 20.58 -24.58 23.58
CA ILE A 138 21.18 -23.69 22.59
C ILE A 138 22.33 -22.85 23.15
N ASP A 139 22.29 -22.46 24.43
CA ASP A 139 23.42 -21.78 25.07
C ASP A 139 24.68 -22.65 25.09
N LYS A 140 24.54 -23.97 25.31
CA LYS A 140 25.67 -24.91 25.21
C LYS A 140 26.16 -25.02 23.77
N TYR A 141 25.25 -25.15 22.81
CA TYR A 141 25.59 -25.22 21.39
C TYR A 141 26.38 -23.99 20.93
N PHE A 142 25.88 -22.80 21.24
CA PHE A 142 26.53 -21.54 20.88
C PHE A 142 27.83 -21.32 21.63
N SER A 143 27.94 -21.77 22.89
CA SER A 143 29.20 -21.73 23.62
C SER A 143 30.28 -22.57 22.94
N GLU A 144 29.95 -23.77 22.46
CA GLU A 144 30.86 -24.61 21.70
C GLU A 144 31.27 -23.96 20.37
N ILE A 145 30.32 -23.42 19.60
CA ILE A 145 30.62 -22.69 18.36
C ILE A 145 31.59 -21.54 18.63
N LYS A 146 31.31 -20.72 19.64
CA LYS A 146 32.15 -19.58 20.03
C LYS A 146 33.55 -20.03 20.43
N ARG A 147 33.67 -21.15 21.13
CA ARG A 147 34.94 -21.71 21.62
C ARG A 147 35.81 -22.23 20.48
N VAL A 148 35.25 -23.05 19.58
CA VAL A 148 36.02 -23.68 18.51
C VAL A 148 36.35 -22.74 17.35
N LEU A 149 35.65 -21.60 17.23
CA LEU A 149 35.92 -20.59 16.21
C LEU A 149 37.15 -19.73 16.55
N LYS A 150 38.06 -19.62 15.58
CA LYS A 150 39.15 -18.64 15.57
C LYS A 150 38.64 -17.21 15.61
N LEU A 151 39.49 -16.30 16.08
CA LEU A 151 39.32 -14.88 15.78
C LEU A 151 39.33 -14.65 14.25
N GLY A 152 38.34 -13.92 13.73
CA GLY A 152 38.07 -13.77 12.30
C GLY A 152 37.35 -14.95 11.65
N GLY A 153 37.03 -15.98 12.45
CA GLY A 153 36.23 -17.13 12.04
C GLY A 153 34.74 -16.77 11.93
N ARG A 154 33.98 -17.60 11.21
CA ARG A 154 32.58 -17.36 10.87
C ARG A 154 31.70 -18.52 11.30
N PHE A 155 30.62 -18.21 12.00
CA PHE A 155 29.47 -19.08 12.05
C PHE A 155 28.56 -18.75 10.88
N VAL A 156 28.28 -19.73 10.02
CA VAL A 156 27.39 -19.63 8.86
C VAL A 156 26.23 -20.59 9.11
N CYS A 157 25.02 -20.06 9.30
CA CYS A 157 23.84 -20.84 9.64
C CYS A 157 22.74 -20.66 8.59
N ILE A 158 22.29 -21.76 8.00
CA ILE A 158 21.19 -21.79 7.04
C ILE A 158 19.94 -22.27 7.77
N SER A 159 18.90 -21.43 7.79
CA SER A 159 17.69 -21.63 8.60
C SER A 159 16.48 -20.93 7.96
N LEU A 160 15.27 -21.34 8.36
CA LEU A 160 14.03 -20.57 8.09
C LEU A 160 13.91 -19.33 9.00
N LEU A 161 14.80 -19.23 9.99
CA LEU A 161 15.03 -18.09 10.86
C LEU A 161 13.76 -17.62 11.58
N GLN A 162 13.03 -18.57 12.18
CA GLN A 162 11.83 -18.30 12.98
C GLN A 162 12.13 -17.29 14.10
N SER A 163 11.12 -16.55 14.55
CA SER A 163 11.29 -15.41 15.47
C SER A 163 12.09 -15.74 16.74
N HIS A 164 11.91 -16.92 17.33
CA HIS A 164 12.64 -17.35 18.52
C HIS A 164 14.10 -17.71 18.21
N ILE A 165 14.36 -18.35 17.07
CA ILE A 165 15.72 -18.66 16.58
C ILE A 165 16.49 -17.37 16.31
N LEU A 166 15.89 -16.42 15.58
CA LEU A 166 16.50 -15.12 15.30
C LEU A 166 16.81 -14.35 16.58
N SER A 167 15.87 -14.34 17.53
CA SER A 167 16.07 -13.65 18.81
C SER A 167 17.26 -14.25 19.56
N LYS A 168 17.35 -15.58 19.64
CA LYS A 168 18.46 -16.26 20.34
C LYS A 168 19.81 -16.06 19.65
N LEU A 169 19.83 -16.01 18.32
CA LEU A 169 21.04 -15.67 17.55
C LEU A 169 21.49 -14.24 17.82
N LEU A 170 20.57 -13.27 17.84
CA LEU A 170 20.88 -11.88 18.16
C LEU A 170 21.39 -11.77 19.61
N ASP A 171 20.72 -12.37 20.59
CA ASP A 171 21.16 -12.35 21.99
C ASP A 171 22.57 -12.89 22.17
N SER A 172 22.98 -13.84 21.32
CA SER A 172 24.25 -14.55 21.44
C SER A 172 25.38 -13.97 20.58
N PHE A 173 25.05 -13.39 19.42
CA PHE A 173 26.02 -12.98 18.40
C PHE A 173 25.86 -11.51 17.96
N CYS A 174 25.08 -10.70 18.68
CA CYS A 174 24.88 -9.28 18.41
C CYS A 174 25.51 -8.41 19.52
N ASP A 175 26.82 -8.49 19.68
CA ASP A 175 27.60 -7.57 20.50
C ASP A 175 28.82 -7.03 19.73
N LYS A 176 29.61 -6.16 20.36
CA LYS A 176 30.78 -5.53 19.71
C LYS A 176 31.87 -6.51 19.28
N SER A 177 31.82 -7.77 19.70
CA SER A 177 32.76 -8.84 19.33
C SER A 177 32.31 -9.58 18.07
N TRP A 178 31.16 -9.23 17.49
CA TRP A 178 30.59 -9.93 16.36
C TRP A 178 30.09 -8.97 15.28
N MET A 179 30.37 -9.34 14.03
CA MET A 179 29.65 -8.81 12.88
C MET A 179 28.54 -9.78 12.55
N PHE A 180 27.30 -9.29 12.49
CA PHE A 180 26.11 -10.11 12.27
C PHE A 180 25.43 -9.71 10.96
N ARG A 181 25.23 -10.69 10.07
CA ARG A 181 24.58 -10.48 8.77
C ARG A 181 23.48 -11.50 8.55
N VAL A 182 22.42 -11.08 7.87
CA VAL A 182 21.37 -11.98 7.38
C VAL A 182 21.19 -11.79 5.88
N VAL A 183 21.22 -12.88 5.12
CA VAL A 183 21.03 -12.87 3.67
C VAL A 183 19.88 -13.80 3.32
N ARG A 184 18.89 -13.30 2.58
CA ARG A 184 17.82 -14.12 2.03
C ARG A 184 18.30 -14.85 0.77
N CYS A 185 17.98 -16.13 0.66
CA CYS A 185 18.45 -17.02 -0.40
C CYS A 185 17.32 -17.35 -1.37
N HIS A 186 17.08 -16.46 -2.33
CA HIS A 186 16.00 -16.60 -3.33
C HIS A 186 16.14 -17.86 -4.18
N GLU A 187 17.35 -18.27 -4.54
CA GLU A 187 17.60 -19.45 -5.36
C GLU A 187 17.08 -20.74 -4.69
N ALA A 188 17.25 -20.85 -3.36
CA ALA A 188 16.73 -21.97 -2.58
C ALA A 188 15.19 -21.96 -2.50
N GLU A 189 14.60 -20.78 -2.45
CA GLU A 189 13.15 -20.60 -2.45
C GLU A 189 12.53 -20.98 -3.82
N GLU A 190 13.13 -20.51 -4.91
CA GLU A 190 12.70 -20.81 -6.28
C GLU A 190 12.77 -22.31 -6.56
N ARG A 191 13.86 -22.97 -6.17
CA ARG A 191 14.00 -24.42 -6.32
C ARG A 191 12.93 -25.20 -5.55
N ASN A 192 12.63 -24.78 -4.33
CA ASN A 192 11.56 -25.39 -3.53
C ASN A 192 10.18 -25.20 -4.18
N ALA A 193 9.95 -24.04 -4.82
CA ALA A 193 8.71 -23.78 -5.55
C ALA A 193 8.57 -24.68 -6.80
N GLU A 194 9.65 -24.95 -7.54
CA GLU A 194 9.65 -25.86 -8.70
C GLU A 194 9.31 -27.30 -8.33
N ASN A 195 9.78 -27.76 -7.16
CA ASN A 195 9.62 -29.15 -6.72
C ASN A 195 8.21 -29.47 -6.20
N ASN A 196 7.28 -28.49 -6.12
CA ASN A 196 5.91 -28.64 -5.60
C ASN A 196 5.81 -29.24 -4.18
N ASP A 197 6.87 -29.15 -3.36
CA ASP A 197 7.00 -29.87 -2.09
C ASP A 197 6.36 -29.14 -0.88
N GLY A 198 5.51 -28.14 -1.10
CA GLY A 198 4.78 -27.45 -0.04
C GLY A 198 4.77 -25.92 -0.18
N PRO A 199 4.41 -25.17 0.87
CA PRO A 199 4.55 -23.71 0.88
C PRO A 199 6.04 -23.32 0.85
N THR A 200 6.40 -22.39 -0.04
CA THR A 200 7.77 -21.87 -0.14
C THR A 200 8.01 -20.88 0.99
N LEU A 201 8.80 -21.28 1.98
CA LEU A 201 9.20 -20.41 3.08
C LEU A 201 10.56 -19.77 2.76
N PRO A 202 10.81 -18.53 3.21
CA PRO A 202 12.06 -17.86 2.93
C PRO A 202 13.21 -18.55 3.66
N VAL A 203 14.31 -18.74 2.94
CA VAL A 203 15.53 -19.35 3.47
C VAL A 203 16.55 -18.26 3.72
N PHE A 204 17.20 -18.28 4.87
CA PHE A 204 18.19 -17.29 5.26
C PHE A 204 19.54 -17.94 5.56
N VAL A 205 20.61 -17.24 5.19
CA VAL A 205 21.97 -17.49 5.68
C VAL A 205 22.30 -16.40 6.68
N VAL A 206 22.56 -16.80 7.92
CA VAL A 206 23.10 -15.95 8.98
C VAL A 206 24.61 -16.08 8.99
N ILE A 207 25.32 -14.96 9.01
CA ILE A 207 26.78 -14.91 9.11
C ILE A 207 27.15 -14.12 10.35
N ALA A 208 27.67 -14.81 11.37
CA ALA A 208 28.27 -14.21 12.55
C ALA A 208 29.80 -14.35 12.50
N THR A 209 30.50 -13.24 12.30
CA THR A 209 31.98 -13.21 12.23
C THR A 209 32.56 -12.75 13.55
N LYS A 210 33.44 -13.57 14.14
CA LYS A 210 34.09 -13.30 15.43
C LYS A 210 35.20 -12.26 15.26
N PHE A 211 35.17 -11.18 16.03
CA PHE A 211 36.18 -10.14 16.05
C PHE A 211 36.64 -9.84 17.48
N LYS A 212 37.72 -9.06 17.60
CA LYS A 212 37.99 -8.35 18.85
C LYS A 212 36.94 -7.25 18.98
N ALA A 213 36.61 -6.87 20.22
CA ALA A 213 35.64 -5.81 20.49
C ALA A 213 35.85 -4.59 19.56
N MET A 214 34.85 -4.34 18.73
CA MET A 214 34.80 -3.28 17.73
C MET A 214 34.22 -2.00 18.34
N PRO A 215 34.52 -0.82 17.78
CA PRO A 215 34.00 0.45 18.33
C PRO A 215 32.47 0.55 18.22
N GLN A 216 31.90 -0.04 17.18
CA GLN A 216 30.49 0.01 16.84
C GLN A 216 29.94 -1.38 16.50
N LEU A 217 28.65 -1.56 16.70
CA LEU A 217 27.94 -2.76 16.28
C LEU A 217 27.89 -2.84 14.75
N ILE A 218 27.94 -4.06 14.21
CA ILE A 218 27.79 -4.31 12.79
C ILE A 218 26.61 -5.25 12.55
N LEU A 219 25.51 -4.67 12.06
CA LEU A 219 24.30 -5.37 11.64
C LEU A 219 24.03 -5.09 10.18
N GLU A 220 23.97 -6.13 9.35
CA GLU A 220 23.67 -5.96 7.92
C GLU A 220 22.66 -6.97 7.42
N VAL A 221 21.90 -6.57 6.41
CA VAL A 221 20.88 -7.41 5.81
C VAL A 221 20.92 -7.32 4.29
N CYS A 222 20.63 -8.42 3.61
CA CYS A 222 20.46 -8.47 2.17
C CYS A 222 19.19 -9.25 1.84
N MET A 223 18.09 -8.53 1.60
CA MET A 223 16.79 -9.13 1.31
C MET A 223 16.52 -9.34 -0.18
N ALA A 224 17.21 -8.64 -1.07
CA ALA A 224 17.10 -8.80 -2.52
C ALA A 224 18.37 -8.32 -3.24
N GLY A 225 18.72 -8.98 -4.34
CA GLY A 225 19.95 -8.71 -5.10
C GLY A 225 21.22 -8.96 -4.28
N ASP A 226 22.26 -8.17 -4.53
CA ASP A 226 23.57 -8.27 -3.85
C ASP A 226 23.89 -7.10 -2.91
N LYS A 227 22.95 -6.15 -2.74
CA LYS A 227 23.19 -4.93 -1.96
C LYS A 227 22.96 -5.18 -0.47
N MET A 228 24.05 -5.18 0.30
CA MET A 228 23.98 -5.17 1.76
C MET A 228 23.52 -3.82 2.29
N GLN A 229 22.53 -3.85 3.18
CA GLN A 229 22.02 -2.69 3.90
C GLN A 229 22.52 -2.73 5.35
N ARG A 230 23.01 -1.59 5.83
CA ARG A 230 23.49 -1.43 7.21
C ARG A 230 22.34 -0.99 8.11
N LEU A 231 22.16 -1.68 9.23
CA LEU A 231 21.09 -1.41 10.20
C LEU A 231 21.67 -0.81 11.49
N GLN A 232 20.85 -0.05 12.20
CA GLN A 232 21.25 0.57 13.47
C GLN A 232 20.88 -0.30 14.66
N THR A 233 19.75 -1.02 14.57
CA THR A 233 19.18 -1.77 15.68
C THR A 233 18.89 -3.25 15.32
N PRO A 234 18.94 -4.17 16.29
CA PRO A 234 18.46 -5.54 16.10
C PRO A 234 16.97 -5.62 15.72
N GLU A 235 16.16 -4.67 16.16
CA GLU A 235 14.72 -4.56 15.89
C GLU A 235 14.42 -4.31 14.40
N GLU A 236 15.22 -3.47 13.73
CA GLU A 236 15.15 -3.30 12.27
C GLU A 236 15.37 -4.64 11.57
N LEU A 237 16.40 -5.40 11.99
CA LEU A 237 16.73 -6.69 11.39
C LEU A 237 15.60 -7.70 11.56
N LYS A 238 15.02 -7.78 12.77
CA LYS A 238 13.82 -8.60 13.04
C LYS A 238 12.67 -8.22 12.13
N THR A 239 12.44 -6.92 11.91
CA THR A 239 11.39 -6.43 11.00
C THR A 239 11.61 -6.92 9.58
N TYR A 240 12.81 -6.79 9.01
CA TYR A 240 13.09 -7.28 7.66
C TYR A 240 12.82 -8.79 7.50
N VAL A 241 13.28 -9.62 8.44
CA VAL A 241 13.09 -11.07 8.40
C VAL A 241 11.60 -11.42 8.52
N LYS A 242 10.91 -10.79 9.49
CA LYS A 242 9.48 -10.98 9.71
C LYS A 242 8.66 -10.58 8.48
N THR A 243 8.95 -9.43 7.86
CA THR A 243 8.26 -8.97 6.65
C THR A 243 8.42 -9.97 5.50
N ALA A 244 9.61 -10.53 5.30
CA ALA A 244 9.82 -11.57 4.29
C ALA A 244 9.02 -12.85 4.58
N GLN A 245 8.97 -13.29 5.84
CA GLN A 245 8.20 -14.44 6.29
C GLN A 245 6.68 -14.23 6.15
N ASP A 246 6.17 -13.08 6.62
CA ASP A 246 4.76 -12.71 6.51
C ASP A 246 4.32 -12.61 5.05
N THR A 247 5.15 -11.99 4.21
CA THR A 247 4.89 -11.89 2.76
C THR A 247 4.76 -13.28 2.14
N ALA A 248 5.71 -14.18 2.43
CA ALA A 248 5.66 -15.54 1.93
C ALA A 248 4.44 -16.31 2.44
N PHE A 249 4.02 -16.09 3.70
CA PHE A 249 2.82 -16.72 4.25
C PHE A 249 1.56 -16.25 3.50
N VAL A 250 1.41 -14.94 3.31
CA VAL A 250 0.28 -14.35 2.58
C VAL A 250 0.25 -14.83 1.14
N THR A 251 1.37 -14.79 0.42
CA THR A 251 1.42 -15.19 -0.99
C THR A 251 1.18 -16.68 -1.19
N ASN A 252 1.71 -17.54 -0.32
CA ASN A 252 1.43 -18.98 -0.34
C ASN A 252 -0.05 -19.28 -0.04
N GLY A 253 -0.67 -18.52 0.87
CA GLY A 253 -2.10 -18.58 1.14
C GLY A 253 -2.89 -18.23 -0.12
N LEU A 254 -2.64 -17.05 -0.68
CA LEU A 254 -3.25 -16.57 -1.91
C LEU A 254 -3.04 -17.50 -3.10
N ALA A 255 -1.91 -18.21 -3.19
CA ALA A 255 -1.69 -19.17 -4.28
C ALA A 255 -2.71 -20.33 -4.22
N LYS A 256 -3.12 -20.76 -3.02
CA LYS A 256 -3.97 -21.94 -2.81
C LYS A 256 -5.44 -21.60 -2.58
N THR A 257 -5.74 -20.36 -2.23
CA THR A 257 -7.10 -19.88 -1.93
C THR A 257 -7.55 -18.79 -2.89
N SER A 258 -8.85 -18.55 -2.88
CA SER A 258 -9.45 -17.36 -3.49
C SER A 258 -9.99 -16.49 -2.38
N LEU A 259 -9.91 -15.17 -2.53
CA LEU A 259 -10.53 -14.23 -1.60
C LEU A 259 -12.07 -14.27 -1.71
N ASP A 260 -12.76 -14.07 -0.59
CA ASP A 260 -14.20 -13.87 -0.57
C ASP A 260 -14.57 -12.49 -1.11
N GLU A 261 -15.83 -12.30 -1.52
CA GLU A 261 -16.29 -11.11 -2.25
C GLU A 261 -16.02 -9.79 -1.54
N ASP A 262 -16.03 -9.74 -0.20
CA ASP A 262 -15.79 -8.52 0.56
C ASP A 262 -14.32 -8.28 0.93
N ASN A 263 -13.45 -9.26 0.68
CA ASN A 263 -12.06 -9.22 1.08
C ASN A 263 -11.17 -8.73 -0.06
N GLU A 264 -10.20 -7.89 0.28
CA GLU A 264 -9.07 -7.56 -0.58
C GLU A 264 -7.78 -7.70 0.22
N VAL A 265 -6.70 -8.09 -0.45
CA VAL A 265 -5.34 -8.05 0.14
C VAL A 265 -4.56 -6.95 -0.56
N SER A 266 -3.94 -6.07 0.21
CA SER A 266 -3.02 -5.05 -0.31
C SER A 266 -1.59 -5.35 0.10
N LEU A 267 -0.65 -5.13 -0.82
CA LEU A 267 0.79 -5.23 -0.57
C LEU A 267 1.49 -3.96 -1.05
N ASP A 268 2.27 -3.34 -0.18
CA ASP A 268 3.12 -2.21 -0.53
C ASP A 268 4.52 -2.72 -0.92
N LEU A 269 4.99 -2.32 -2.10
CA LEU A 269 6.33 -2.65 -2.61
C LEU A 269 7.23 -1.43 -2.45
N MET A 270 8.33 -1.60 -1.71
CA MET A 270 9.32 -0.56 -1.46
C MET A 270 10.58 -0.82 -2.27
N GLN A 271 11.30 0.24 -2.66
CA GLN A 271 12.66 0.07 -3.15
C GLN A 271 13.64 -0.10 -1.98
N PRO A 272 14.72 -0.88 -2.14
CA PRO A 272 15.71 -1.07 -1.10
C PRO A 272 16.34 0.25 -0.61
N GLY A 273 15.98 0.66 0.61
CA GLY A 273 16.49 1.85 1.28
C GLY A 273 15.60 3.10 1.13
N GLU A 274 14.40 2.95 0.57
CA GLU A 274 13.36 3.98 0.58
C GLU A 274 12.31 3.65 1.66
N ASP A 275 11.78 4.70 2.29
CA ASP A 275 10.77 4.58 3.36
C ASP A 275 9.33 4.75 2.84
N THR A 276 9.17 5.07 1.55
CA THR A 276 7.86 5.22 0.92
C THR A 276 7.59 4.07 -0.06
N PRO A 277 6.37 3.50 -0.07
CA PRO A 277 6.00 2.51 -1.06
C PRO A 277 6.07 3.10 -2.46
N ARG A 278 6.74 2.39 -3.37
CA ARG A 278 6.78 2.73 -4.80
C ARG A 278 5.54 2.23 -5.53
N TYR A 279 5.04 1.06 -5.14
CA TYR A 279 3.80 0.49 -5.66
C TYR A 279 2.89 0.02 -4.53
N THR A 280 1.59 0.05 -4.77
CA THR A 280 0.60 -0.70 -3.98
C THR A 280 -0.10 -1.68 -4.89
N LEU A 281 -0.11 -2.96 -4.50
CA LEU A 281 -0.77 -4.04 -5.22
C LEU A 281 -2.05 -4.44 -4.49
N TYR A 282 -3.19 -4.34 -5.14
CA TYR A 282 -4.46 -4.88 -4.63
C TYR A 282 -4.80 -6.18 -5.33
N VAL A 283 -4.94 -7.27 -4.56
CA VAL A 283 -5.32 -8.58 -5.08
C VAL A 283 -6.84 -8.72 -5.00
N VAL A 284 -7.46 -8.97 -6.15
CA VAL A 284 -8.91 -9.17 -6.29
C VAL A 284 -9.19 -10.48 -7.01
N ASP A 285 -10.04 -11.32 -6.42
CA ASP A 285 -10.41 -12.62 -6.98
C ASP A 285 -11.88 -12.67 -7.38
N GLN A 286 -12.17 -13.39 -8.47
CA GLN A 286 -13.52 -13.73 -8.90
C GLN A 286 -14.02 -14.97 -8.16
N LYS A 287 -15.34 -15.06 -7.93
CA LYS A 287 -15.97 -16.34 -7.56
C LYS A 287 -15.67 -17.42 -8.61
N LYS A 288 -15.39 -18.64 -8.13
CA LYS A 288 -14.84 -19.82 -8.81
C LYS A 288 -15.61 -20.39 -10.04
N THR A 289 -16.42 -19.64 -10.77
CA THR A 289 -17.32 -20.24 -11.78
C THR A 289 -17.40 -19.59 -13.16
N GLN A 290 -16.72 -18.47 -13.47
CA GLN A 290 -16.92 -17.82 -14.79
C GLN A 290 -15.69 -17.18 -15.48
N ALA A 291 -14.50 -17.25 -14.88
CA ALA A 291 -13.32 -16.60 -15.47
C ALA A 291 -12.83 -17.28 -16.75
N ILE A 292 -12.72 -16.52 -17.84
CA ILE A 292 -12.12 -16.98 -19.11
C ILE A 292 -10.59 -17.07 -18.94
N ASN A 293 -10.01 -16.03 -18.36
CA ASN A 293 -8.58 -15.95 -18.10
C ASN A 293 -8.29 -16.13 -16.62
N LYS A 294 -7.12 -16.68 -16.28
CA LYS A 294 -6.82 -17.08 -14.90
C LYS A 294 -6.17 -15.99 -14.05
N TYR A 295 -5.23 -15.22 -14.61
CA TYR A 295 -4.43 -14.25 -13.85
C TYR A 295 -3.92 -13.11 -14.73
N ALA A 296 -3.97 -11.87 -14.22
CA ALA A 296 -3.35 -10.68 -14.84
C ALA A 296 -2.92 -9.65 -13.79
N VAL A 297 -2.02 -8.75 -14.21
CA VAL A 297 -1.70 -7.52 -13.48
C VAL A 297 -2.23 -6.33 -14.27
N PHE A 298 -3.01 -5.47 -13.64
CA PHE A 298 -3.49 -4.21 -14.21
C PHE A 298 -2.69 -3.05 -13.63
N ILE A 299 -1.94 -2.34 -14.45
CA ILE A 299 -1.18 -1.15 -14.07
C ILE A 299 -2.10 0.06 -14.22
N VAL A 300 -2.32 0.80 -13.14
CA VAL A 300 -3.15 2.00 -13.14
C VAL A 300 -2.32 3.20 -13.58
N PRO A 301 -2.61 3.88 -14.70
CA PRO A 301 -1.82 5.04 -15.13
C PRO A 301 -1.76 6.13 -14.06
N GLN A 302 -0.64 6.85 -14.00
CA GLN A 302 -0.45 7.98 -13.09
C GLN A 302 -1.54 9.03 -13.32
N GLY A 303 -2.20 9.44 -12.23
CA GLY A 303 -3.31 10.38 -12.24
C GLY A 303 -4.68 9.72 -12.37
N ARG A 304 -4.78 8.41 -12.59
CA ARG A 304 -6.06 7.70 -12.60
C ARG A 304 -6.38 7.04 -11.25
N GLU A 305 -5.42 6.92 -10.34
CA GLU A 305 -5.56 6.12 -9.11
C GLU A 305 -6.66 6.56 -8.13
N SER A 306 -7.08 7.82 -8.20
CA SER A 306 -8.16 8.37 -7.37
C SER A 306 -9.56 8.08 -7.91
N GLU A 307 -9.67 7.60 -9.14
CA GLU A 307 -10.97 7.31 -9.74
C GLU A 307 -11.60 6.09 -9.09
N TRP A 308 -12.94 6.09 -9.04
CA TRP A 308 -13.69 5.07 -8.35
C TRP A 308 -13.28 3.63 -8.75
N LEU A 309 -13.06 3.41 -10.05
CA LEU A 309 -12.69 2.12 -10.65
C LEU A 309 -11.36 1.55 -10.10
N PHE A 310 -10.43 2.41 -9.66
CA PHE A 310 -9.10 1.99 -9.21
C PHE A 310 -8.89 2.24 -7.71
N GLY A 311 -9.44 3.34 -7.19
CA GLY A 311 -9.27 3.81 -5.82
C GLY A 311 -10.18 3.14 -4.79
N THR A 312 -11.26 2.49 -5.21
CA THR A 312 -12.20 1.83 -4.27
C THR A 312 -12.21 0.31 -4.39
N PRO A 313 -12.46 -0.44 -3.30
CA PRO A 313 -12.61 -1.90 -3.37
C PRO A 313 -13.68 -2.35 -4.36
N ALA A 314 -14.85 -1.66 -4.36
CA ALA A 314 -15.95 -1.95 -5.26
C ALA A 314 -15.57 -1.72 -6.74
N GLY A 315 -14.88 -0.61 -7.04
CA GLY A 315 -14.40 -0.33 -8.39
C GLY A 315 -13.37 -1.35 -8.88
N ARG A 316 -12.43 -1.75 -8.03
CA ARG A 316 -11.43 -2.77 -8.40
C ARG A 316 -12.08 -4.12 -8.71
N ARG A 317 -13.19 -4.47 -8.05
CA ARG A 317 -14.00 -5.66 -8.39
C ARG A 317 -14.69 -5.50 -9.74
N GLN A 318 -15.34 -4.37 -9.99
CA GLN A 318 -15.92 -4.09 -11.30
C GLN A 318 -14.88 -4.14 -12.44
N LEU A 319 -13.66 -3.66 -12.17
CA LEU A 319 -12.54 -3.77 -13.10
C LEU A 319 -12.16 -5.24 -13.37
N GLN A 320 -12.03 -6.04 -12.31
CA GLN A 320 -11.74 -7.48 -12.42
C GLN A 320 -12.81 -8.22 -13.23
N ASP A 321 -14.09 -7.97 -12.98
CA ASP A 321 -15.21 -8.55 -13.72
C ASP A 321 -15.20 -8.14 -15.19
N SER A 322 -14.94 -6.85 -15.46
CA SER A 322 -14.86 -6.32 -16.83
C SER A 322 -13.67 -6.89 -17.60
N ALA A 323 -12.53 -7.07 -16.93
CA ALA A 323 -11.32 -7.65 -17.51
C ALA A 323 -11.43 -9.18 -17.71
N ARG A 324 -12.38 -9.85 -17.02
CA ARG A 324 -12.65 -11.30 -17.10
C ARG A 324 -11.48 -12.20 -16.70
N PHE A 325 -10.74 -11.78 -15.66
CA PHE A 325 -9.67 -12.58 -15.05
C PHE A 325 -10.11 -13.14 -13.70
N GLY A 326 -9.76 -14.39 -13.41
CA GLY A 326 -10.07 -15.06 -12.14
C GLY A 326 -9.35 -14.42 -10.95
N ARG A 327 -8.10 -13.99 -11.14
CA ARG A 327 -7.39 -13.07 -10.25
C ARG A 327 -6.90 -11.87 -11.03
N LEU A 328 -7.18 -10.67 -10.54
CA LEU A 328 -6.61 -9.42 -11.03
C LEU A 328 -5.81 -8.75 -9.92
N VAL A 329 -4.55 -8.42 -10.20
CA VAL A 329 -3.73 -7.58 -9.32
C VAL A 329 -3.74 -6.16 -9.87
N VAL A 330 -4.35 -5.23 -9.14
CA VAL A 330 -4.37 -3.80 -9.49
C VAL A 330 -3.15 -3.12 -8.89
N ALA A 331 -2.19 -2.77 -9.73
CA ALA A 331 -0.93 -2.13 -9.36
C ALA A 331 -1.05 -0.60 -9.49
N VAL A 332 -1.00 0.10 -8.37
CA VAL A 332 -1.01 1.56 -8.30
C VAL A 332 0.40 2.09 -8.16
N LEU A 333 0.76 3.07 -8.98
CA LEU A 333 2.04 3.78 -8.94
C LEU A 333 1.98 4.94 -7.94
N ARG A 334 2.80 4.89 -6.89
CA ARG A 334 2.73 5.83 -5.77
C ARG A 334 3.37 7.19 -6.08
N ARG A 335 2.87 8.25 -5.42
CA ARG A 335 3.43 9.61 -5.51
C ARG A 335 4.85 9.63 -4.95
N GLY A 336 5.65 10.59 -5.42
CA GLY A 336 7.06 10.74 -5.01
C GLY A 336 8.07 9.96 -5.87
N HIS A 337 7.60 8.97 -6.64
CA HIS A 337 8.47 8.14 -7.48
C HIS A 337 8.37 8.48 -8.97
N LYS A 338 9.48 8.32 -9.68
CA LYS A 338 9.57 8.46 -11.13
C LYS A 338 9.46 7.09 -11.81
N PHE A 339 8.63 7.02 -12.84
CA PHE A 339 8.43 5.84 -13.67
C PHE A 339 8.73 6.21 -15.13
N GLU A 340 9.64 5.48 -15.77
CA GLU A 340 10.19 5.90 -17.07
C GLU A 340 9.29 5.50 -18.24
N SER A 341 8.80 4.26 -18.22
CA SER A 341 7.96 3.69 -19.26
C SER A 341 7.12 2.56 -18.71
N LEU A 342 6.10 2.15 -19.46
CA LEU A 342 5.25 1.04 -19.05
C LEU A 342 6.03 -0.28 -19.01
N ASP A 343 7.03 -0.44 -19.89
CA ASP A 343 7.87 -1.63 -19.92
C ASP A 343 8.83 -1.70 -18.72
N ALA A 344 9.43 -0.57 -18.32
CA ALA A 344 10.22 -0.51 -17.09
C ALA A 344 9.38 -0.88 -15.86
N VAL A 345 8.13 -0.40 -15.79
CA VAL A 345 7.20 -0.76 -14.70
C VAL A 345 6.86 -2.25 -14.72
N LYS A 346 6.63 -2.86 -15.90
CA LYS A 346 6.40 -4.32 -16.03
C LYS A 346 7.61 -5.11 -15.54
N GLU A 347 8.83 -4.70 -15.89
CA GLU A 347 10.07 -5.34 -15.44
C GLU A 347 10.22 -5.26 -13.92
N GLU A 348 10.00 -4.09 -13.33
CA GLU A 348 10.04 -3.89 -11.87
C GLU A 348 8.99 -4.75 -11.13
N LEU A 349 7.78 -4.88 -11.70
CA LEU A 349 6.69 -5.66 -11.10
C LEU A 349 6.77 -7.17 -11.37
N ALA A 350 7.64 -7.63 -12.29
CA ALA A 350 7.64 -9.01 -12.77
C ALA A 350 7.82 -10.04 -11.64
N HIS A 351 8.70 -9.78 -10.68
CA HIS A 351 8.92 -10.67 -9.55
C HIS A 351 7.69 -10.73 -8.61
N ALA A 352 7.16 -9.57 -8.22
CA ALA A 352 5.96 -9.51 -7.36
C ALA A 352 4.73 -10.12 -8.03
N ALA A 353 4.58 -9.94 -9.34
CA ALA A 353 3.54 -10.59 -10.14
C ALA A 353 3.65 -12.11 -10.07
N LYS A 354 4.86 -12.67 -10.17
CA LYS A 354 5.09 -14.12 -10.01
C LYS A 354 4.72 -14.62 -8.61
N MET A 355 5.01 -13.85 -7.56
CA MET A 355 4.68 -14.23 -6.19
C MET A 355 3.16 -14.36 -5.95
N LEU A 356 2.33 -13.68 -6.74
CA LEU A 356 0.87 -13.64 -6.58
C LEU A 356 0.12 -14.62 -7.52
N ILE A 357 0.85 -15.45 -8.25
CA ILE A 357 0.30 -16.44 -9.17
C ILE A 357 -0.55 -17.48 -8.41
N PRO A 358 -1.78 -17.78 -8.87
CA PRO A 358 -2.55 -18.92 -8.39
C PRO A 358 -1.87 -20.26 -8.69
N TYR A 359 -2.01 -21.23 -7.79
CA TYR A 359 -1.37 -22.54 -7.88
C TYR A 359 -1.71 -23.27 -9.19
N GLY A 360 -0.69 -23.85 -9.83
CA GLY A 360 -0.83 -24.61 -11.08
C GLY A 360 -0.99 -23.75 -12.34
N LEU A 361 -0.87 -22.43 -12.25
CA LEU A 361 -0.78 -21.55 -13.42
C LEU A 361 0.68 -21.42 -13.88
N THR A 362 0.92 -21.71 -15.15
CA THR A 362 2.22 -21.55 -15.81
C THR A 362 2.07 -20.68 -17.06
N GLY A 363 3.13 -19.99 -17.46
CA GLY A 363 3.16 -19.15 -18.66
C GLY A 363 3.42 -17.67 -18.37
N GLN A 364 3.32 -16.85 -19.42
CA GLN A 364 3.53 -15.41 -19.34
C GLN A 364 2.36 -14.73 -18.62
N ILE A 365 2.67 -13.85 -17.67
CA ILE A 365 1.68 -13.05 -16.96
C ILE A 365 1.30 -11.85 -17.85
N PRO A 366 0.02 -11.70 -18.24
CA PRO A 366 -0.41 -10.52 -18.98
C PRO A 366 -0.42 -9.29 -18.08
N PHE A 367 0.20 -8.21 -18.57
CA PHE A 367 0.09 -6.88 -17.98
C PHE A 367 -0.88 -6.03 -18.81
N LEU A 368 -1.88 -5.47 -18.14
CA LEU A 368 -2.92 -4.62 -18.70
C LEU A 368 -2.72 -3.17 -18.22
N SER A 369 -3.19 -2.19 -19.00
CA SER A 369 -3.23 -0.78 -18.61
C SER A 369 -4.28 -0.05 -19.46
N LEU A 370 -4.70 1.14 -19.04
CA LEU A 370 -5.41 2.06 -19.93
C LEU A 370 -4.40 2.79 -20.80
N GLY A 371 -4.31 2.40 -22.07
CA GLY A 371 -3.40 3.03 -23.04
C GLY A 371 -2.00 2.41 -23.07
N SER A 372 -1.06 3.13 -23.67
CA SER A 372 0.29 2.65 -23.96
C SER A 372 1.41 3.30 -23.14
N ASP A 373 1.07 4.28 -22.31
CA ASP A 373 1.99 5.00 -21.43
C ASP A 373 1.66 4.76 -19.95
N VAL A 374 2.53 5.26 -19.07
CA VAL A 374 2.36 5.19 -17.60
C VAL A 374 1.49 6.32 -17.05
N GLY A 375 0.89 7.14 -17.90
CA GLY A 375 0.31 8.43 -17.53
C GLY A 375 1.37 9.50 -17.34
N ARG A 376 0.92 10.75 -17.22
CA ARG A 376 1.78 11.90 -16.90
C ARG A 376 1.26 12.55 -15.63
N ARG A 377 2.15 12.66 -14.64
CA ARG A 377 1.97 13.48 -13.43
C ARG A 377 3.18 14.40 -13.25
N VAL A 378 2.94 15.69 -13.12
CA VAL A 378 3.98 16.69 -12.89
C VAL A 378 3.66 17.45 -11.61
N LYS A 379 4.53 17.34 -10.60
CA LYS A 379 4.42 18.14 -9.38
C LYS A 379 4.68 19.61 -9.70
N ILE A 380 3.70 20.47 -9.41
CA ILE A 380 3.75 21.92 -9.61
C ILE A 380 4.18 22.61 -8.32
N PHE A 381 3.63 22.17 -7.20
CA PHE A 381 3.90 22.73 -5.87
C PHE A 381 3.75 21.65 -4.80
N GLU A 382 4.45 21.85 -3.69
CA GLU A 382 4.35 21.04 -2.48
C GLU A 382 4.37 22.01 -1.30
N GLY A 383 3.47 21.78 -0.34
CA GLY A 383 3.31 22.64 0.81
C GLY A 383 2.82 21.87 2.02
N HIS A 384 2.73 22.56 3.14
CA HIS A 384 2.24 22.04 4.40
C HIS A 384 1.14 22.95 4.93
N SER A 385 0.10 22.35 5.49
CA SER A 385 -0.98 23.04 6.21
C SER A 385 -1.03 22.55 7.66
N GLU A 386 -1.16 23.48 8.60
CA GLU A 386 -1.38 23.16 10.01
C GLU A 386 -2.67 22.37 10.26
N PHE A 387 -3.64 22.49 9.35
CA PHE A 387 -4.93 21.81 9.47
C PHE A 387 -4.99 20.52 8.64
N SER A 388 -4.35 20.49 7.47
CA SER A 388 -4.56 19.46 6.44
C SER A 388 -3.33 18.59 6.18
N GLY A 389 -2.22 18.87 6.86
CA GLY A 389 -0.95 18.15 6.69
C GLY A 389 -0.22 18.54 5.42
N ASP A 390 0.67 17.67 4.96
CA ASP A 390 1.41 17.86 3.71
C ASP A 390 0.48 17.71 2.51
N PHE A 391 0.69 18.51 1.48
CA PHE A 391 -0.11 18.51 0.26
C PHE A 391 0.71 18.79 -0.98
N VAL A 392 0.16 18.39 -2.13
CA VAL A 392 0.76 18.64 -3.44
C VAL A 392 -0.25 19.24 -4.40
N VAL A 393 0.24 20.14 -5.25
CA VAL A 393 -0.44 20.56 -6.47
C VAL A 393 0.26 19.91 -7.64
N GLU A 394 -0.48 19.21 -8.49
CA GLU A 394 0.07 18.46 -9.62
C GLU A 394 -0.77 18.62 -10.88
N ASP A 395 -0.10 18.64 -12.03
CA ASP A 395 -0.74 18.58 -13.34
C ASP A 395 -0.72 17.12 -13.82
N VAL A 396 -1.90 16.57 -14.13
CA VAL A 396 -2.08 15.21 -14.66
C VAL A 396 -2.77 15.23 -16.01
N ASP A 397 -2.41 14.31 -16.90
CA ASP A 397 -3.11 14.16 -18.18
C ASP A 397 -4.13 13.01 -18.09
N VAL A 398 -5.40 13.35 -18.28
CA VAL A 398 -6.53 12.41 -18.24
C VAL A 398 -7.38 12.64 -19.47
N GLU A 399 -7.61 11.57 -20.24
CA GLU A 399 -8.51 11.57 -21.42
C GLU A 399 -8.20 12.69 -22.44
N GLY A 400 -6.90 12.95 -22.66
CA GLY A 400 -6.44 13.93 -23.64
C GLY A 400 -6.49 15.38 -23.15
N ALA A 401 -6.80 15.63 -21.87
CA ALA A 401 -6.77 16.94 -21.26
C ALA A 401 -5.86 16.97 -20.02
N THR A 402 -5.19 18.10 -19.82
CA THR A 402 -4.40 18.35 -18.60
C THR A 402 -5.31 18.93 -17.51
N HIS A 403 -5.28 18.33 -16.33
CA HIS A 403 -5.99 18.77 -15.15
C HIS A 403 -4.99 19.13 -14.06
N ARG A 404 -5.20 20.25 -13.37
CA ARG A 404 -4.49 20.61 -12.15
C ARG A 404 -5.26 20.10 -10.95
N ARG A 405 -4.58 19.41 -10.05
CA ARG A 405 -5.17 18.80 -8.86
C ARG A 405 -4.47 19.24 -7.59
N LEU A 406 -5.26 19.41 -6.54
CA LEU A 406 -4.80 19.52 -5.16
C LEU A 406 -5.06 18.18 -4.46
N VAL A 407 -4.03 17.64 -3.80
CA VAL A 407 -4.10 16.35 -3.10
C VAL A 407 -3.41 16.47 -1.75
N PHE A 408 -4.09 16.10 -0.67
CA PHE A 408 -3.48 15.95 0.66
C PHE A 408 -2.73 14.62 0.75
N LEU A 409 -1.48 14.64 1.19
CA LEU A 409 -0.60 13.47 1.20
C LEU A 409 -0.99 12.44 2.25
N ASP A 410 -1.74 12.86 3.27
CA ASP A 410 -2.36 11.91 4.21
C ASP A 410 -3.47 11.10 3.54
N ASN A 411 -4.12 11.61 2.49
CA ASN A 411 -5.18 10.92 1.73
C ASN A 411 -4.92 10.96 0.22
N GLN A 412 -3.85 10.31 -0.22
CA GLN A 412 -3.37 10.38 -1.60
C GLN A 412 -4.37 9.86 -2.65
N PHE A 413 -5.38 9.10 -2.24
CA PHE A 413 -6.38 8.55 -3.17
C PHE A 413 -7.60 9.47 -3.36
N LEU A 414 -7.65 10.61 -2.66
CA LEU A 414 -8.73 11.58 -2.79
C LEU A 414 -8.20 12.89 -3.39
N VAL A 415 -8.77 13.29 -4.51
CA VAL A 415 -8.52 14.60 -5.12
C VAL A 415 -9.39 15.63 -4.40
N GLN A 416 -8.75 16.62 -3.79
CA GLN A 416 -9.43 17.66 -3.00
C GLN A 416 -10.01 18.75 -3.89
N SER A 417 -9.30 19.08 -4.98
CA SER A 417 -9.80 20.01 -5.99
C SER A 417 -9.18 19.70 -7.34
N GLU A 418 -9.97 19.89 -8.39
CA GLU A 418 -9.56 19.67 -9.77
C GLU A 418 -9.98 20.86 -10.65
N ALA A 419 -9.09 21.24 -11.56
CA ALA A 419 -9.36 22.24 -12.57
C ALA A 419 -8.74 21.82 -13.91
N LYS A 420 -9.57 21.75 -14.96
CA LYS A 420 -9.06 21.54 -16.32
C LYS A 420 -8.25 22.76 -16.76
N LEU A 421 -7.14 22.52 -17.44
CA LEU A 421 -6.30 23.56 -18.00
C LEU A 421 -6.54 23.70 -19.50
N LYS A 422 -6.48 24.94 -20.00
CA LYS A 422 -6.51 25.24 -21.44
C LYS A 422 -5.29 26.04 -21.86
N SER A 423 -4.83 25.76 -23.08
CA SER A 423 -3.72 26.48 -23.69
C SER A 423 -4.19 27.80 -24.29
N VAL A 424 -3.61 28.90 -23.84
CA VAL A 424 -3.85 30.24 -24.40
C VAL A 424 -2.55 30.80 -24.97
N LYS A 425 -2.60 31.27 -26.22
CA LYS A 425 -1.46 31.95 -26.86
C LYS A 425 -1.51 33.44 -26.54
N ARG A 426 -0.45 33.97 -25.91
CA ARG A 426 -0.21 35.41 -25.75
C ARG A 426 1.21 35.74 -26.17
N LYS A 427 1.38 36.70 -27.09
CA LYS A 427 2.69 37.22 -27.52
C LYS A 427 3.71 36.10 -27.88
N ASN A 428 3.31 35.16 -28.73
CA ASN A 428 4.11 34.00 -29.16
C ASN A 428 4.52 33.00 -28.05
N LYS A 429 3.96 33.09 -26.84
CA LYS A 429 4.09 32.08 -25.79
C LYS A 429 2.75 31.40 -25.52
N THR A 430 2.76 30.08 -25.44
CA THR A 430 1.61 29.29 -24.97
C THR A 430 1.69 29.21 -23.44
N LYS A 431 0.63 29.59 -22.74
CA LYS A 431 0.49 29.43 -21.30
C LYS A 431 -0.74 28.56 -21.00
N LEU A 432 -0.61 27.63 -20.07
CA LEU A 432 -1.76 26.93 -19.49
C LEU A 432 -2.43 27.83 -18.45
N VAL A 433 -3.75 27.95 -18.54
CA VAL A 433 -4.59 28.70 -17.60
C VAL A 433 -5.78 27.84 -17.19
N VAL A 434 -6.36 28.13 -16.04
CA VAL A 434 -7.55 27.42 -15.55
C VAL A 434 -8.74 27.67 -16.46
N ASP A 435 -9.42 26.59 -16.85
CA ASP A 435 -10.68 26.66 -17.56
C ASP A 435 -11.85 26.68 -16.57
N PHE A 436 -12.20 27.87 -16.09
CA PHE A 436 -13.32 28.06 -15.16
C PHE A 436 -14.69 27.64 -15.70
N GLY A 437 -14.81 27.28 -16.98
CA GLY A 437 -16.04 26.70 -17.52
C GLY A 437 -16.16 25.19 -17.30
N HIS A 438 -15.06 24.53 -16.97
CA HIS A 438 -15.01 23.11 -16.69
C HIS A 438 -14.94 22.88 -15.18
N ILE A 439 -16.08 22.57 -14.60
CA ILE A 439 -16.25 22.21 -13.18
C ILE A 439 -16.72 20.76 -13.08
N SER A 440 -16.53 20.14 -11.92
CA SER A 440 -17.00 18.78 -11.67
C SER A 440 -18.52 18.68 -11.84
N LEU A 441 -19.01 17.48 -12.15
CA LEU A 441 -20.43 17.26 -12.36
C LEU A 441 -21.23 17.59 -11.09
N TYR A 442 -20.75 17.20 -9.92
CA TYR A 442 -21.42 17.53 -8.65
C TYR A 442 -21.44 19.05 -8.38
N HIS A 443 -20.38 19.81 -8.69
CA HIS A 443 -20.40 21.28 -8.59
C HIS A 443 -21.42 21.91 -9.54
N SER A 444 -21.58 21.35 -10.74
CA SER A 444 -22.57 21.83 -11.70
C SER A 444 -24.00 21.63 -11.18
N PHE A 445 -24.27 20.54 -10.45
CA PHE A 445 -25.56 20.26 -9.84
C PHE A 445 -25.82 21.16 -8.63
N MET A 446 -24.79 21.46 -7.82
CA MET A 446 -24.90 22.46 -6.77
C MET A 446 -25.24 23.85 -7.34
N CYS A 447 -24.70 24.21 -8.52
CA CYS A 447 -25.03 25.46 -9.21
C CYS A 447 -26.49 25.53 -9.69
N VAL A 448 -27.14 24.38 -9.95
CA VAL A 448 -28.59 24.33 -10.23
C VAL A 448 -29.38 24.78 -9.00
N GLY A 449 -28.97 24.35 -7.80
CA GLY A 449 -29.56 24.81 -6.54
C GLY A 449 -29.45 26.33 -6.35
N VAL A 450 -28.31 26.92 -6.70
CA VAL A 450 -28.13 28.38 -6.66
C VAL A 450 -29.04 29.08 -7.68
N GLN A 451 -29.21 28.51 -8.88
CA GLN A 451 -30.11 29.07 -9.89
C GLN A 451 -31.58 29.03 -9.43
N LEU A 452 -32.01 28.00 -8.67
CA LEU A 452 -33.35 27.94 -8.08
C LEU A 452 -33.58 29.02 -7.01
N ALA A 453 -32.55 29.35 -6.24
CA ALA A 453 -32.59 30.36 -5.20
C ALA A 453 -32.43 31.81 -5.73
N LYS A 454 -32.14 31.97 -7.02
CA LYS A 454 -31.71 33.26 -7.59
C LYS A 454 -32.81 34.31 -7.51
N THR A 455 -32.44 35.50 -7.03
CA THR A 455 -33.28 36.70 -7.06
C THR A 455 -32.56 37.82 -7.82
N VAL A 456 -33.10 39.05 -7.78
CA VAL A 456 -32.47 40.22 -8.44
C VAL A 456 -31.07 40.54 -7.88
N SER A 457 -30.81 40.19 -6.62
CA SER A 457 -29.51 40.30 -5.98
C SER A 457 -29.30 39.07 -5.13
N THR A 458 -28.32 38.23 -5.46
CA THR A 458 -28.16 36.90 -4.85
C THR A 458 -26.88 36.85 -4.02
N ASN A 459 -27.00 36.61 -2.72
CA ASN A 459 -25.89 36.35 -1.80
C ASN A 459 -25.76 34.85 -1.56
N VAL A 460 -24.56 34.33 -1.76
CA VAL A 460 -24.25 32.91 -1.59
C VAL A 460 -23.11 32.76 -0.60
N ALA A 461 -23.34 31.99 0.47
CA ALA A 461 -22.27 31.54 1.35
C ALA A 461 -21.79 30.15 0.89
N VAL A 462 -20.47 29.97 0.72
CA VAL A 462 -19.87 28.68 0.39
C VAL A 462 -18.89 28.32 1.49
N LEU A 463 -19.20 27.30 2.29
CA LEU A 463 -18.29 26.82 3.32
C LEU A 463 -17.47 25.64 2.76
N GLY A 464 -16.16 25.86 2.67
CA GLY A 464 -15.20 25.08 1.91
C GLY A 464 -14.75 25.81 0.64
N LEU A 465 -13.49 26.24 0.57
CA LEU A 465 -12.93 26.91 -0.62
C LEU A 465 -12.31 25.90 -1.58
N GLY A 466 -11.49 24.96 -1.05
CA GLY A 466 -10.64 24.11 -1.86
C GLY A 466 -9.77 24.92 -2.82
N GLY A 467 -9.70 24.52 -4.09
CA GLY A 467 -9.05 25.25 -5.18
C GLY A 467 -9.87 26.45 -5.71
N GLY A 468 -11.07 26.69 -5.18
CA GLY A 468 -11.91 27.85 -5.51
C GLY A 468 -12.65 27.75 -6.86
N SER A 469 -12.70 26.58 -7.50
CA SER A 469 -13.33 26.38 -8.81
C SER A 469 -14.84 26.71 -8.79
N LEU A 470 -15.58 26.17 -7.81
CA LEU A 470 -17.00 26.44 -7.60
C LEU A 470 -17.28 27.95 -7.42
N CYS A 471 -16.52 28.59 -6.53
CA CYS A 471 -16.65 30.03 -6.26
C CYS A 471 -16.36 30.87 -7.51
N MET A 472 -15.32 30.53 -8.26
CA MET A 472 -14.96 31.24 -9.49
C MET A 472 -15.96 31.02 -10.62
N PHE A 473 -16.55 29.82 -10.73
CA PHE A 473 -17.61 29.55 -11.69
C PHE A 473 -18.83 30.41 -11.37
N LEU A 474 -19.32 30.42 -10.12
CA LEU A 474 -20.45 31.25 -9.70
C LEU A 474 -20.20 32.74 -9.99
N ARG A 475 -19.04 33.27 -9.60
CA ARG A 475 -18.64 34.67 -9.83
C ARG A 475 -18.58 35.04 -11.32
N LYS A 476 -18.16 34.11 -12.18
CA LYS A 476 -18.04 34.36 -13.64
C LYS A 476 -19.34 34.13 -14.40
N CYS A 477 -20.18 33.20 -13.91
CA CYS A 477 -21.46 32.88 -14.52
C CYS A 477 -22.44 34.03 -14.27
N TYR A 478 -22.51 34.54 -13.05
CA TYR A 478 -23.51 35.54 -12.65
C TYR A 478 -22.88 36.90 -12.36
N ASP A 479 -23.45 37.98 -12.92
CA ASP A 479 -22.97 39.35 -12.66
C ASP A 479 -23.48 39.91 -11.34
N ASP A 480 -24.70 39.52 -10.98
CA ASP A 480 -25.56 39.96 -9.88
C ASP A 480 -25.44 39.11 -8.61
N LEU A 481 -24.40 38.28 -8.54
CA LEU A 481 -24.18 37.34 -7.45
C LEU A 481 -22.96 37.77 -6.62
N LYS A 482 -23.14 37.81 -5.29
CA LYS A 482 -22.05 37.98 -4.32
C LYS A 482 -21.79 36.63 -3.64
N VAL A 483 -20.55 36.17 -3.68
CA VAL A 483 -20.08 34.94 -3.04
C VAL A 483 -19.23 35.31 -1.82
N THR A 484 -19.59 34.77 -0.67
CA THR A 484 -18.75 34.73 0.53
C THR A 484 -18.27 33.30 0.72
N ALA A 485 -17.02 33.03 0.36
CA ALA A 485 -16.38 31.74 0.61
C ALA A 485 -15.75 31.73 2.00
N VAL A 486 -15.88 30.62 2.72
CA VAL A 486 -15.35 30.46 4.08
C VAL A 486 -14.48 29.22 4.10
N ASP A 487 -13.22 29.37 4.50
CA ASP A 487 -12.32 28.25 4.69
C ASP A 487 -11.58 28.40 6.01
N LEU A 488 -11.34 27.30 6.70
CA LEU A 488 -10.60 27.29 7.95
C LEU A 488 -9.11 27.54 7.70
N ASP A 489 -8.61 27.14 6.53
CA ASP A 489 -7.19 26.98 6.27
C ASP A 489 -6.64 28.11 5.37
N PRO A 490 -5.78 29.00 5.89
CA PRO A 490 -5.18 30.06 5.10
C PRO A 490 -4.32 29.53 3.94
N ALA A 491 -3.71 28.35 4.07
CA ALA A 491 -2.90 27.75 3.02
C ALA A 491 -3.75 27.41 1.78
N MET A 492 -5.04 27.05 1.97
CA MET A 492 -5.94 26.76 0.85
C MET A 492 -6.25 28.02 0.03
N LEU A 493 -6.36 29.18 0.67
CA LEU A 493 -6.51 30.46 -0.04
C LEU A 493 -5.27 30.82 -0.87
N GLU A 494 -4.08 30.61 -0.33
CA GLU A 494 -2.82 30.84 -1.06
C GLU A 494 -2.74 29.91 -2.27
N VAL A 495 -2.97 28.62 -2.08
CA VAL A 495 -2.98 27.61 -3.16
C VAL A 495 -4.01 27.96 -4.23
N ALA A 496 -5.24 28.32 -3.83
CA ALA A 496 -6.28 28.68 -4.77
C ALA A 496 -5.91 29.91 -5.62
N LYS A 497 -5.28 30.92 -5.03
CA LYS A 497 -4.81 32.11 -5.75
C LYS A 497 -3.64 31.81 -6.68
N ASP A 498 -2.61 31.16 -6.15
CA ASP A 498 -1.32 31.02 -6.82
C ASP A 498 -1.32 29.93 -7.89
N HIS A 499 -2.12 28.88 -7.68
CA HIS A 499 -2.11 27.70 -8.54
C HIS A 499 -3.44 27.44 -9.27
N PHE A 500 -4.57 27.89 -8.72
CA PHE A 500 -5.90 27.74 -9.34
C PHE A 500 -6.49 29.06 -9.88
N GLU A 501 -5.71 30.14 -9.88
CA GLU A 501 -6.08 31.45 -10.44
C GLU A 501 -7.35 32.07 -9.80
N LEU A 502 -7.64 31.76 -8.54
CA LEU A 502 -8.72 32.39 -7.76
C LEU A 502 -8.57 33.91 -7.74
N GLN A 503 -9.66 34.64 -8.00
CA GLN A 503 -9.70 36.10 -7.99
C GLN A 503 -10.75 36.59 -7.00
N THR A 504 -10.32 37.34 -6.00
CA THR A 504 -11.20 37.99 -5.03
C THR A 504 -11.46 39.45 -5.41
N ASP A 505 -12.68 39.91 -5.17
CA ASP A 505 -13.13 41.29 -5.37
C ASP A 505 -14.37 41.57 -4.52
N ASP A 506 -15.10 42.64 -4.83
CA ASP A 506 -16.35 43.01 -4.17
C ASP A 506 -17.48 41.97 -4.34
N ARG A 507 -17.37 41.08 -5.32
CA ARG A 507 -18.35 40.02 -5.62
C ARG A 507 -17.91 38.64 -5.17
N LEU A 508 -16.62 38.41 -4.91
CA LEU A 508 -16.12 37.17 -4.31
C LEU A 508 -15.12 37.51 -3.21
N GLU A 509 -15.57 37.38 -1.97
CA GLU A 509 -14.74 37.49 -0.78
C GLU A 509 -14.43 36.11 -0.22
N VAL A 510 -13.24 35.94 0.36
CA VAL A 510 -12.85 34.74 1.10
C VAL A 510 -12.57 35.15 2.54
N GLN A 511 -13.22 34.46 3.49
CA GLN A 511 -13.01 34.63 4.92
C GLN A 511 -12.25 33.42 5.47
N ILE A 512 -11.07 33.65 6.04
CA ILE A 512 -10.35 32.60 6.78
C ILE A 512 -10.97 32.51 8.17
N LYS A 513 -11.84 31.51 8.36
CA LYS A 513 -12.65 31.35 9.56
C LYS A 513 -13.18 29.92 9.69
N ASP A 514 -13.38 29.47 10.92
CA ASP A 514 -14.17 28.27 11.19
C ASP A 514 -15.62 28.46 10.70
N GLY A 515 -16.14 27.46 9.97
CA GLY A 515 -17.46 27.50 9.38
C GLY A 515 -18.60 27.55 10.39
N LEU A 516 -18.45 26.92 11.56
CA LEU A 516 -19.45 26.97 12.64
C LEU A 516 -19.50 28.37 13.26
N ASP A 517 -18.34 29.01 13.43
CA ASP A 517 -18.26 30.38 13.93
C ASP A 517 -18.74 31.41 12.90
N PHE A 518 -18.57 31.13 11.60
CA PHE A 518 -19.20 31.91 10.55
C PHE A 518 -20.72 31.91 10.70
N LEU A 519 -21.35 30.73 10.76
CA LEU A 519 -22.81 30.59 10.87
C LEU A 519 -23.37 31.33 12.09
N LYS A 520 -22.78 31.12 13.27
CA LYS A 520 -23.20 31.80 14.52
C LYS A 520 -23.13 33.31 14.42
N ASP A 521 -22.10 33.85 13.78
CA ASP A 521 -21.92 35.29 13.66
C ASP A 521 -22.87 35.91 12.64
N GLU A 522 -23.17 35.21 11.55
CA GLU A 522 -24.17 35.67 10.58
C GLU A 522 -25.58 35.68 11.17
N VAL A 523 -25.92 34.69 12.01
CA VAL A 523 -27.15 34.70 12.83
C VAL A 523 -27.21 35.95 13.71
N LYS A 524 -26.14 36.24 14.47
CA LYS A 524 -26.10 37.41 15.37
C LYS A 524 -26.20 38.74 14.62
N LYS A 525 -25.61 38.83 13.42
CA LYS A 525 -25.67 40.02 12.57
C LYS A 525 -27.04 40.19 11.89
N GLY A 526 -27.84 39.13 11.80
CA GLY A 526 -29.11 39.14 11.05
C GLY A 526 -28.91 39.19 9.54
N ASN A 527 -27.79 38.63 9.05
CA ASN A 527 -27.52 38.54 7.62
C ASN A 527 -28.31 37.37 7.02
N HIS A 528 -28.75 37.54 5.78
CA HIS A 528 -29.50 36.52 5.07
C HIS A 528 -28.91 36.22 3.68
N TYR A 529 -29.03 34.95 3.27
CA TYR A 529 -28.47 34.41 2.05
C TYR A 529 -29.56 33.69 1.24
N GLU A 530 -29.53 33.87 -0.07
CA GLU A 530 -30.34 33.10 -1.00
C GLU A 530 -29.87 31.65 -1.06
N ALA A 531 -28.55 31.41 -0.97
CA ALA A 531 -28.02 30.05 -0.88
C ALA A 531 -26.90 29.93 0.14
N VAL A 532 -26.92 28.83 0.90
CA VAL A 532 -25.83 28.41 1.78
C VAL A 532 -25.37 27.04 1.30
N MET A 533 -24.09 26.93 0.97
CA MET A 533 -23.51 25.74 0.35
C MET A 533 -22.46 25.14 1.27
N PHE A 534 -22.55 23.83 1.54
CA PHE A 534 -21.49 23.08 2.22
C PHE A 534 -20.78 22.20 1.20
N ASP A 535 -19.49 22.47 1.00
CA ASP A 535 -18.57 21.72 0.13
C ASP A 535 -17.22 21.53 0.83
N MET A 536 -17.24 20.85 1.97
CA MET A 536 -16.09 20.72 2.86
C MET A 536 -15.76 19.26 3.17
N ASP A 537 -14.49 18.90 3.03
CA ASP A 537 -14.01 17.56 3.33
C ASP A 537 -13.94 17.30 4.85
N SER A 538 -14.25 16.08 5.25
CA SER A 538 -14.12 15.57 6.62
C SER A 538 -12.77 14.92 6.80
N LYS A 539 -12.00 15.41 7.77
CA LYS A 539 -10.68 14.88 8.10
C LYS A 539 -10.75 13.59 8.92
N ASP A 540 -11.90 13.29 9.53
CA ASP A 540 -12.12 12.05 10.26
C ASP A 540 -12.59 10.93 9.32
N ARG A 541 -11.73 9.93 9.15
CA ARG A 541 -11.93 8.81 8.22
C ARG A 541 -12.65 7.62 8.86
N THR A 542 -12.90 7.67 10.16
CA THR A 542 -13.45 6.51 10.90
C THR A 542 -14.97 6.42 10.83
N VAL A 543 -15.64 7.50 10.42
CA VAL A 543 -17.09 7.67 10.57
C VAL A 543 -17.87 7.29 9.31
N GLY A 544 -17.20 6.89 8.22
CA GLY A 544 -17.86 6.57 6.93
C GLY A 544 -18.51 7.77 6.21
N LEU A 545 -18.36 8.97 6.78
CA LEU A 545 -18.83 10.26 6.26
C LEU A 545 -17.61 11.12 5.90
N SER A 546 -17.45 11.40 4.60
CA SER A 546 -16.32 12.18 4.07
C SER A 546 -16.70 13.63 3.76
N CYS A 547 -17.96 13.95 3.52
CA CYS A 547 -18.39 15.33 3.31
C CYS A 547 -19.85 15.46 3.78
N PRO A 548 -20.18 16.37 4.72
CA PRO A 548 -19.31 17.29 5.47
C PRO A 548 -18.76 16.64 6.76
N PRO A 549 -17.90 17.32 7.54
CA PRO A 549 -17.61 16.89 8.92
C PRO A 549 -18.89 16.80 9.75
N LYS A 550 -19.02 15.74 10.57
CA LYS A 550 -20.26 15.40 11.29
C LYS A 550 -20.89 16.56 12.07
N GLN A 551 -20.07 17.39 12.72
CA GLN A 551 -20.52 18.54 13.50
C GLN A 551 -21.33 19.58 12.71
N PHE A 552 -21.15 19.65 11.38
CA PHE A 552 -21.93 20.55 10.52
C PHE A 552 -23.37 20.06 10.29
N LEU A 553 -23.69 18.84 10.71
CA LEU A 553 -25.02 18.24 10.63
C LEU A 553 -25.73 18.20 12.00
N ASP A 554 -25.14 18.82 13.04
CA ASP A 554 -25.77 18.95 14.35
C ASP A 554 -27.01 19.87 14.27
N ASN A 555 -28.03 19.57 15.10
CA ASN A 555 -29.32 20.28 15.03
C ASN A 555 -29.18 21.80 15.14
N GLN A 556 -28.35 22.29 16.07
CA GLN A 556 -28.15 23.74 16.23
C GLN A 556 -27.51 24.38 14.99
N VAL A 557 -26.60 23.67 14.32
CA VAL A 557 -25.94 24.20 13.11
C VAL A 557 -26.93 24.28 11.96
N LEU A 558 -27.81 23.28 11.82
CA LEU A 558 -28.87 23.29 10.81
C LEU A 558 -29.93 24.37 11.12
N ASP A 559 -30.23 24.61 12.39
CA ASP A 559 -31.08 25.74 12.82
C ASP A 559 -30.43 27.09 12.49
N ASP A 560 -29.12 27.23 12.67
CA ASP A 560 -28.37 28.43 12.30
C ASP A 560 -28.40 28.65 10.78
N VAL A 561 -28.15 27.60 9.98
CA VAL A 561 -28.28 27.63 8.50
C VAL A 561 -29.68 28.07 8.09
N LYS A 562 -30.71 27.46 8.69
CA LYS A 562 -32.11 27.81 8.44
C LYS A 562 -32.40 29.28 8.77
N THR A 563 -31.81 29.82 9.84
CA THR A 563 -32.02 31.19 10.29
C THR A 563 -31.39 32.21 9.33
N ILE A 564 -30.21 31.91 8.78
CA ILE A 564 -29.53 32.79 7.83
C ILE A 564 -30.02 32.64 6.39
N LEU A 565 -30.89 31.68 6.08
CA LEU A 565 -31.51 31.62 4.76
C LEU A 565 -32.62 32.67 4.63
N THR A 566 -32.78 33.21 3.42
CA THR A 566 -33.99 33.96 3.09
C THR A 566 -35.20 33.03 3.05
N LYS A 567 -36.41 33.61 3.03
CA LYS A 567 -37.68 32.84 3.02
C LYS A 567 -37.75 31.78 1.92
N ASP A 568 -37.22 32.11 0.73
CA ASP A 568 -37.17 31.23 -0.44
C ASP A 568 -35.74 30.73 -0.73
N GLY A 569 -34.85 30.86 0.26
CA GLY A 569 -33.45 30.44 0.16
C GLY A 569 -33.29 28.92 0.22
N HIS A 570 -32.13 28.45 -0.26
CA HIS A 570 -31.81 27.04 -0.40
C HIS A 570 -30.52 26.69 0.34
N PHE A 571 -30.58 25.64 1.17
CA PHE A 571 -29.39 24.95 1.66
C PHE A 571 -28.96 23.89 0.64
N ILE A 572 -27.69 23.88 0.28
CA ILE A 572 -27.12 23.02 -0.75
C ILE A 572 -25.95 22.26 -0.15
N LEU A 573 -26.06 20.94 -0.07
CA LEU A 573 -25.09 20.09 0.60
C LEU A 573 -24.48 19.11 -0.39
N ASN A 574 -23.14 19.12 -0.50
CA ASN A 574 -22.41 17.98 -1.04
C ASN A 574 -22.31 16.90 0.05
N LEU A 575 -22.97 15.76 -0.13
CA LEU A 575 -22.96 14.64 0.81
C LEU A 575 -22.15 13.48 0.22
N VAL A 576 -21.09 13.08 0.92
CA VAL A 576 -20.33 11.87 0.61
C VAL A 576 -20.36 10.97 1.85
N CYS A 577 -21.29 10.02 1.87
CA CYS A 577 -21.48 9.07 2.96
C CYS A 577 -21.53 7.65 2.38
N ARG A 578 -20.62 6.78 2.84
CA ARG A 578 -20.55 5.38 2.40
C ARG A 578 -21.38 4.45 3.28
N ASP A 579 -21.70 4.89 4.49
CA ASP A 579 -22.57 4.18 5.41
C ASP A 579 -24.04 4.52 5.10
N VAL A 580 -24.82 3.50 4.74
CA VAL A 580 -26.22 3.63 4.29
C VAL A 580 -27.13 4.01 5.45
N ASP A 581 -26.89 3.47 6.64
CA ASP A 581 -27.71 3.76 7.83
C ASP A 581 -27.44 5.18 8.32
N LEU A 582 -26.18 5.60 8.29
CA LEU A 582 -25.79 6.98 8.59
C LEU A 582 -26.36 7.95 7.56
N GLN A 583 -26.29 7.63 6.26
CA GLN A 583 -26.90 8.45 5.20
C GLN A 583 -28.40 8.65 5.44
N GLN A 584 -29.13 7.58 5.76
CA GLN A 584 -30.55 7.66 6.06
C GLN A 584 -30.82 8.51 7.31
N SER A 585 -30.01 8.36 8.35
CA SER A 585 -30.10 9.18 9.56
C SER A 585 -29.88 10.67 9.27
N ILE A 586 -28.92 11.02 8.41
CA ILE A 586 -28.66 12.40 7.96
C ILE A 586 -29.88 12.96 7.23
N MET A 587 -30.48 12.21 6.30
CA MET A 587 -31.69 12.64 5.60
C MET A 587 -32.85 12.91 6.58
N ASP A 588 -33.02 12.08 7.60
CA ASP A 588 -34.06 12.26 8.62
C ASP A 588 -33.78 13.42 9.58
N ILE A 589 -32.51 13.75 9.83
CA ILE A 589 -32.13 14.99 10.50
C ILE A 589 -32.54 16.19 9.63
N LEU A 590 -32.17 16.21 8.35
CA LEU A 590 -32.48 17.34 7.44
C LEU A 590 -33.99 17.60 7.31
N LYS A 591 -34.82 16.54 7.21
CA LYS A 591 -36.29 16.66 7.16
C LYS A 591 -36.91 17.34 8.37
N ARG A 592 -36.26 17.31 9.54
CA ARG A 592 -36.75 18.01 10.74
C ARG A 592 -36.53 19.51 10.69
N HIS A 593 -35.57 19.96 9.89
CA HIS A 593 -35.15 21.37 9.80
C HIS A 593 -35.73 22.09 8.58
N PHE A 594 -35.91 21.39 7.46
CA PHE A 594 -36.37 21.93 6.19
C PHE A 594 -37.70 21.31 5.74
N LYS A 595 -38.61 22.14 5.23
CA LYS A 595 -39.93 21.71 4.75
C LYS A 595 -39.85 20.82 3.51
N HIS A 596 -38.95 21.14 2.60
CA HIS A 596 -38.83 20.47 1.31
C HIS A 596 -37.40 20.04 1.05
N LEU A 597 -37.23 18.81 0.59
CA LEU A 597 -35.94 18.18 0.38
C LEU A 597 -35.93 17.38 -0.93
N THR A 598 -34.85 17.54 -1.71
CA THR A 598 -34.56 16.67 -2.85
C THR A 598 -33.08 16.29 -2.80
N SER A 599 -32.73 15.16 -3.42
CA SER A 599 -31.34 14.82 -3.66
C SER A 599 -31.08 14.44 -5.11
N VAL A 600 -29.83 14.61 -5.53
CA VAL A 600 -29.36 14.22 -6.87
C VAL A 600 -28.15 13.30 -6.67
N LYS A 601 -28.31 12.01 -6.98
CA LYS A 601 -27.26 11.01 -6.78
C LYS A 601 -26.48 10.82 -8.07
N LEU A 602 -25.16 10.95 -8.00
CA LEU A 602 -24.30 10.74 -9.17
C LEU A 602 -23.92 9.25 -9.23
N TYR A 603 -24.27 8.54 -10.31
CA TYR A 603 -24.05 7.09 -10.40
C TYR A 603 -22.58 6.68 -10.52
N GLU A 604 -21.75 7.54 -11.11
CA GLU A 604 -20.32 7.29 -11.34
C GLU A 604 -19.42 7.92 -10.25
N GLU A 605 -20.02 8.68 -9.33
CA GLU A 605 -19.32 9.34 -8.22
C GLU A 605 -19.93 8.91 -6.88
N VAL A 606 -19.22 9.16 -5.78
CA VAL A 606 -19.76 8.87 -4.43
C VAL A 606 -20.60 10.02 -3.87
N ASN A 607 -20.75 11.10 -4.64
CA ASN A 607 -21.40 12.34 -4.23
C ASN A 607 -22.92 12.26 -4.41
N GLU A 608 -23.64 12.79 -3.42
CA GLU A 608 -25.07 13.07 -3.47
C GLU A 608 -25.29 14.54 -3.14
N ILE A 609 -25.92 15.29 -4.04
CA ILE A 609 -26.22 16.70 -3.81
C ILE A 609 -27.60 16.83 -3.20
N VAL A 610 -27.70 17.31 -1.97
CA VAL A 610 -28.96 17.53 -1.27
C VAL A 610 -29.35 19.00 -1.35
N LEU A 611 -30.58 19.28 -1.79
CA LEU A 611 -31.17 20.62 -1.82
C LEU A 611 -32.31 20.69 -0.81
N ALA A 612 -32.27 21.66 0.10
CA ALA A 612 -33.25 21.84 1.17
C ALA A 612 -33.77 23.27 1.21
N THR A 613 -35.09 23.45 1.42
CA THR A 613 -35.69 24.78 1.55
C THR A 613 -36.84 24.80 2.55
N ASN A 614 -37.10 26.00 3.09
CA ASN A 614 -38.28 26.30 3.91
C ASN A 614 -39.31 27.18 3.18
N SER A 615 -39.13 27.38 1.86
CA SER A 615 -40.11 28.00 0.98
C SER A 615 -41.47 27.30 1.10
N ASN A 616 -42.53 28.01 0.73
CA ASN A 616 -43.86 27.41 0.59
C ASN A 616 -44.03 26.70 -0.77
N LYS A 617 -43.05 26.78 -1.66
CA LYS A 617 -43.05 26.09 -2.94
C LYS A 617 -42.29 24.77 -2.82
N MET A 618 -42.94 23.68 -3.22
CA MET A 618 -42.30 22.38 -3.34
C MET A 618 -41.41 22.34 -4.58
N TYR A 619 -40.32 21.58 -4.49
CA TYR A 619 -39.53 21.23 -5.66
C TYR A 619 -40.40 20.47 -6.68
N ASN A 620 -40.27 20.83 -7.95
CA ASN A 620 -40.94 20.15 -9.05
C ASN A 620 -40.02 20.14 -10.27
N THR A 621 -40.32 19.22 -11.19
CA THR A 621 -39.52 18.98 -12.40
C THR A 621 -39.43 20.21 -13.30
N ASP A 622 -40.50 21.01 -13.41
CA ASP A 622 -40.54 22.18 -14.28
C ASP A 622 -39.57 23.28 -13.80
N ASP A 623 -39.49 23.50 -12.49
CA ASP A 623 -38.55 24.43 -11.87
C ASP A 623 -37.10 23.98 -12.06
N PHE A 624 -36.81 22.67 -11.91
CA PHE A 624 -35.48 22.12 -12.21
C PHE A 624 -35.12 22.27 -13.69
N GLU A 625 -36.04 21.94 -14.59
CA GLU A 625 -35.82 22.07 -16.03
C GLU A 625 -35.52 23.52 -16.41
N LYS A 626 -36.28 24.46 -15.84
CA LYS A 626 -36.04 25.89 -16.02
C LYS A 626 -34.68 26.30 -15.47
N ALA A 627 -34.34 25.91 -14.23
CA ALA A 627 -33.07 26.26 -13.61
C ALA A 627 -31.87 25.74 -14.41
N VAL A 628 -31.91 24.47 -14.87
CA VAL A 628 -30.86 23.90 -15.71
C VAL A 628 -30.72 24.66 -17.04
N LYS A 629 -31.84 25.01 -17.68
CA LYS A 629 -31.82 25.79 -18.93
C LYS A 629 -31.24 27.18 -18.73
N GLU A 630 -31.61 27.87 -17.66
CA GLU A 630 -31.14 29.22 -17.35
C GLU A 630 -29.65 29.24 -16.97
N LEU A 631 -29.21 28.31 -16.12
CA LEU A 631 -27.79 28.12 -15.79
C LEU A 631 -26.96 27.89 -17.06
N ASN A 632 -27.39 26.97 -17.92
CA ASN A 632 -26.71 26.69 -19.18
C ASN A 632 -26.73 27.90 -20.13
N ALA A 633 -27.82 28.68 -20.18
CA ALA A 633 -27.89 29.89 -20.97
C ALA A 633 -26.91 30.96 -20.46
N CYS A 634 -26.85 31.15 -19.14
CA CYS A 634 -25.97 32.10 -18.48
C CYS A 634 -24.49 31.75 -18.72
N ALA A 635 -24.11 30.48 -18.50
CA ALA A 635 -22.75 30.00 -18.72
C ALA A 635 -22.30 30.14 -20.19
N ARG A 636 -23.20 29.89 -21.16
CA ARG A 636 -22.93 30.13 -22.59
C ARG A 636 -22.77 31.62 -22.91
N GLN A 637 -23.65 32.47 -22.39
CA GLN A 637 -23.57 33.92 -22.60
C GLN A 637 -22.24 34.49 -22.10
N LYS A 638 -21.72 33.92 -21.01
CA LYS A 638 -20.40 34.24 -20.42
C LYS A 638 -19.22 33.56 -21.10
N LYS A 639 -19.47 32.72 -22.12
CA LYS A 639 -18.45 31.91 -22.82
C LYS A 639 -17.64 31.05 -21.85
N LEU A 640 -18.28 30.58 -20.78
CA LEU A 640 -17.70 29.58 -19.89
C LEU A 640 -17.76 28.21 -20.55
N VAL A 641 -18.91 27.86 -21.12
CA VAL A 641 -19.12 26.59 -21.84
C VAL A 641 -19.53 26.86 -23.29
N ASP A 642 -19.12 25.96 -24.19
CA ASP A 642 -19.54 26.03 -25.59
C ASP A 642 -21.01 25.59 -25.75
N ILE A 643 -21.40 24.51 -25.06
CA ILE A 643 -22.71 23.89 -25.22
C ILE A 643 -23.54 23.99 -23.93
N ARG A 644 -23.03 23.44 -22.82
CA ARG A 644 -23.74 23.33 -21.53
C ARG A 644 -22.78 22.90 -20.42
N CYS A 645 -23.10 23.23 -19.18
CA CYS A 645 -22.45 22.70 -17.98
C CYS A 645 -23.23 21.52 -17.36
N VAL A 646 -24.55 21.45 -17.56
CA VAL A 646 -25.42 20.37 -17.06
C VAL A 646 -26.21 19.75 -18.22
N ASP A 647 -26.17 18.42 -18.36
CA ASP A 647 -27.13 17.70 -19.20
C ASP A 647 -28.47 17.61 -18.46
N LEU A 648 -29.52 18.17 -19.08
CA LEU A 648 -30.86 18.21 -18.50
C LEU A 648 -31.43 16.81 -18.25
N LYS A 649 -31.23 15.89 -19.19
CA LYS A 649 -31.77 14.53 -19.10
C LYS A 649 -31.07 13.78 -17.97
N ASP A 650 -29.74 13.85 -17.92
CA ASP A 650 -28.96 13.15 -16.90
C ASP A 650 -29.26 13.70 -15.50
N PHE A 651 -29.39 15.03 -15.38
CA PHE A 651 -29.80 15.66 -14.13
C PHE A 651 -31.19 15.19 -13.68
N LEU A 652 -32.22 15.34 -14.54
CA LEU A 652 -33.59 14.98 -14.17
C LEU A 652 -33.78 13.48 -13.87
N GLN A 653 -33.01 12.60 -14.51
CA GLN A 653 -33.01 11.17 -14.21
C GLN A 653 -32.37 10.83 -12.86
N SER A 654 -31.51 11.71 -12.35
CA SER A 654 -30.77 11.51 -11.10
C SER A 654 -31.44 12.18 -9.90
N VAL A 655 -32.44 13.04 -10.13
CA VAL A 655 -33.19 13.77 -9.10
C VAL A 655 -34.19 12.85 -8.41
N THR A 656 -34.17 12.83 -7.08
CA THR A 656 -35.13 12.16 -6.21
C THR A 656 -35.76 13.18 -5.27
N VAL A 657 -37.08 13.34 -5.33
CA VAL A 657 -37.82 14.17 -4.36
C VAL A 657 -38.01 13.37 -3.08
N ILE A 658 -37.57 13.92 -1.94
CA ILE A 658 -37.56 13.23 -0.65
C ILE A 658 -38.77 13.61 0.20
N SER A 659 -39.11 14.91 0.28
CA SER A 659 -40.23 15.44 1.07
C SER A 659 -40.72 16.79 0.60
#